data_AF-A0A0L6VX39-F1
#
_entry.id   AF-A0A0L6VX39-F1
#
_cell.length_a   1.000
_cell.length_b   1.000
_cell.length_c   1.000
_cell.angle_alpha   90.00
_cell.angle_beta   90.00
_cell.angle_gamma   90.00
#
_symmetry.space_group_name_H-M   'P 1'
#
loop_
_entity.id
_entity.type
_entity.pdbx_description
1 polymer ?
#
loop_
_entity_poly.entity_id
_entity_poly.type
_entity_poly.pdbx_seq_one_letter_code
_entity_poly.pdbx_strand_id
1 'polypeptide(L)'
;MHEARISMTVNGRLVEKRCEPHLRLLDFVRDELHLTGNKEGCGAGECGTCSMFVDGKLIKSCLTPAAKAQGCKVDTVEGLADHESGELTVLQKAFHRTGASQCGFCIPGMVMAATSTLRRNPHASLDEIKEGLSGNICRCTGYQKIFEAVELARDVLNGSRPPAALDEEKVEGDFMGASYRRLDAPSKVAGRLQYAADMSLTNMLHMQVLRSPVPHGRIELLDVSEARAMPGVEAVITCDDVPGKDGFGVFYHDQPVLARGVVRHTGEQICAVVAGSPAIARAAIRKIKLRIAPLPGVFDPEEAIGPGAPQLHEAYPGNLCKHTRIRKGDVEQGFQQADYVFEDVFRTQAIEHAYLEPEAGVAWLDPDGTVVVHSPSQNITHHRHMLATILNRPINKVRMVMSAIGGGFGGKEDMIYQGMLALAAIKTRRPVKLVFTREESLAVSAKRHPFTIRYRMGVMKDGRIVASEMKMLADGGAYAMSSPAVMNKASILGPGPYRIPNVWVDAIAVYTNNTPSGAFRSFGAFQSEFATEAMLDQVAEHLKMDPIELRRVNAMRDGANTHTQQDIVRSVALLKCIDGAAEAAQWEPGVPHREALGQQRRDLGLAGARAPCELGARLPKHEARAAGPQVQQQQAQEVEQ
;
A
#
# COMPACT_ATOMS: atom_id res chain seq x y z
N MET A 1 -25.35 17.39 -23.61
CA MET A 1 -25.73 17.19 -22.19
C MET A 1 -26.29 18.51 -21.68
N HIS A 2 -27.38 18.51 -20.91
CA HIS A 2 -27.98 19.76 -20.41
C HIS A 2 -27.31 20.19 -19.12
N GLU A 3 -26.60 21.33 -19.16
CA GLU A 3 -26.08 21.99 -17.96
C GLU A 3 -27.21 22.76 -17.24
N ALA A 4 -27.12 22.82 -15.92
CA ALA A 4 -27.96 23.69 -15.09
C ALA A 4 -27.10 24.69 -14.32
N ARG A 5 -27.67 25.85 -14.00
CA ARG A 5 -27.04 26.81 -13.08
C ARG A 5 -27.19 26.29 -11.66
N ILE A 6 -26.08 25.87 -11.06
CA ILE A 6 -25.99 25.48 -9.66
C ILE A 6 -25.46 26.65 -8.84
N SER A 7 -26.12 26.96 -7.73
CA SER A 7 -25.78 28.05 -6.81
C SER A 7 -25.73 27.51 -5.37
N MET A 8 -24.65 27.75 -4.65
CA MET A 8 -24.46 27.31 -3.25
C MET A 8 -23.44 28.20 -2.54
N THR A 9 -23.43 28.21 -1.20
CA THR A 9 -22.40 28.92 -0.42
C THR A 9 -21.30 27.92 -0.05
N VAL A 10 -20.11 28.05 -0.61
CA VAL A 10 -18.95 27.17 -0.32
C VAL A 10 -17.93 27.91 0.53
N ASN A 11 -17.61 27.39 1.72
CA ASN A 11 -16.70 28.01 2.69
C ASN A 11 -17.01 29.50 2.92
N GLY A 12 -18.30 29.84 3.08
CA GLY A 12 -18.78 31.20 3.30
C GLY A 12 -18.87 32.09 2.05
N ARG A 13 -18.45 31.61 0.87
CA ARG A 13 -18.52 32.37 -0.40
C ARG A 13 -19.66 31.86 -1.28
N LEU A 14 -20.51 32.76 -1.78
CA LEU A 14 -21.54 32.39 -2.77
C LEU A 14 -20.86 32.03 -4.10
N VAL A 15 -21.19 30.86 -4.62
CA VAL A 15 -20.64 30.32 -5.87
C VAL A 15 -21.79 29.99 -6.81
N GLU A 16 -21.66 30.41 -8.07
CA GLU A 16 -22.60 30.08 -9.14
C GLU A 16 -21.86 29.57 -10.38
N LYS A 17 -22.22 28.37 -10.84
CA LYS A 17 -21.59 27.72 -12.00
C LYS A 17 -22.63 26.99 -12.83
N ARG A 18 -22.38 26.88 -14.13
CA ARG A 18 -23.12 25.95 -15.00
C ARG A 18 -22.38 24.64 -15.04
N CYS A 19 -23.04 23.55 -14.69
CA CYS A 19 -22.47 22.21 -14.73
C CYS A 19 -23.57 21.17 -14.94
N GLU A 20 -23.18 19.92 -15.16
CA GLU A 20 -24.12 18.82 -15.26
C GLU A 20 -24.79 18.57 -13.89
N PRO A 21 -26.13 18.52 -13.78
CA PRO A 21 -26.82 18.37 -12.49
C PRO A 21 -26.41 17.13 -11.69
N HIS A 22 -25.99 16.08 -12.39
CA HIS A 22 -25.59 14.79 -11.81
C HIS A 22 -24.09 14.70 -11.51
N LEU A 23 -23.31 15.75 -11.79
CA LEU A 23 -21.91 15.86 -11.38
C LEU A 23 -21.84 15.64 -9.86
N ARG A 24 -20.90 14.82 -9.40
CA ARG A 24 -20.75 14.59 -7.95
C ARG A 24 -20.32 15.89 -7.29
N LEU A 25 -20.82 16.16 -6.09
CA LEU A 25 -20.46 17.35 -5.32
C LEU A 25 -18.95 17.41 -5.08
N LEU A 26 -18.31 16.24 -4.91
CA LEU A 26 -16.86 16.13 -4.84
C LEU A 26 -16.18 16.68 -6.10
N ASP A 27 -16.64 16.27 -7.29
CA ASP A 27 -16.07 16.70 -8.58
C ASP A 27 -16.34 18.19 -8.80
N PHE A 28 -17.54 18.67 -8.47
CA PHE A 28 -17.86 20.10 -8.54
C PHE A 28 -16.89 20.94 -7.71
N VAL A 29 -16.69 20.58 -6.44
CA VAL A 29 -15.81 21.31 -5.54
C VAL A 29 -14.34 21.23 -5.99
N ARG A 30 -13.89 20.08 -6.46
CA ARG A 30 -12.49 19.86 -6.87
C ARG A 30 -12.14 20.43 -8.24
N ASP A 31 -13.00 20.20 -9.22
CA ASP A 31 -12.70 20.47 -10.62
C ASP A 31 -13.24 21.84 -11.08
N GLU A 32 -14.40 22.29 -10.57
CA GLU A 32 -14.96 23.60 -10.92
C GLU A 32 -14.49 24.73 -10.01
N LEU A 33 -14.21 24.42 -8.73
CA LEU A 33 -13.80 25.41 -7.72
C LEU A 33 -12.34 25.27 -7.28
N HIS A 34 -11.64 24.23 -7.72
CA HIS A 34 -10.24 23.96 -7.38
C HIS A 34 -9.95 23.81 -5.88
N LEU A 35 -10.97 23.41 -5.10
CA LEU A 35 -10.86 23.05 -3.69
C LEU A 35 -10.58 21.55 -3.58
N THR A 36 -9.29 21.21 -3.58
CA THR A 36 -8.82 19.82 -3.72
C THR A 36 -8.53 19.14 -2.39
N GLY A 37 -8.78 19.79 -1.25
CA GLY A 37 -8.46 19.27 0.07
C GLY A 37 -9.23 18.01 0.43
N ASN A 38 -10.52 17.97 0.09
CA ASN A 38 -11.28 16.73 0.12
C ASN A 38 -10.90 15.82 -1.05
N LYS A 39 -10.64 14.54 -0.76
CA LYS A 39 -9.98 13.61 -1.70
C LYS A 39 -10.94 12.55 -2.21
N GLU A 40 -10.75 12.14 -3.46
CA GLU A 40 -11.39 10.94 -4.02
C GLU A 40 -10.53 9.70 -3.75
N GLY A 41 -11.06 8.76 -2.95
CA GLY A 41 -10.37 7.51 -2.64
C GLY A 41 -11.08 6.26 -3.18
N CYS A 42 -12.35 6.06 -2.81
CA CYS A 42 -13.12 4.88 -3.20
C CYS A 42 -14.22 5.13 -4.23
N GLY A 43 -14.72 6.37 -4.37
CA GLY A 43 -15.89 6.67 -5.21
C GLY A 43 -17.23 6.06 -4.75
N ALA A 44 -17.23 5.24 -3.68
CA ALA A 44 -18.37 4.42 -3.25
C ALA A 44 -18.93 4.79 -1.86
N GLY A 45 -18.50 5.90 -1.25
CA GLY A 45 -18.95 6.34 0.08
C GLY A 45 -18.26 5.67 1.29
N GLU A 46 -17.48 4.60 1.07
CA GLU A 46 -16.91 3.77 2.14
C GLU A 46 -15.71 4.40 2.86
N CYS A 47 -14.76 4.99 2.13
CA CYS A 47 -13.46 5.37 2.71
C CYS A 47 -13.45 6.68 3.51
N GLY A 48 -14.46 7.54 3.33
CA GLY A 48 -14.57 8.84 4.03
C GLY A 48 -13.56 9.93 3.64
N THR A 49 -12.69 9.73 2.66
CA THR A 49 -11.73 10.77 2.22
C THR A 49 -12.41 12.02 1.65
N CYS A 50 -13.64 11.87 1.16
CA CYS A 50 -14.47 12.93 0.59
C CYS A 50 -15.42 13.59 1.61
N SER A 51 -15.28 13.32 2.91
CA SER A 51 -16.21 13.85 3.92
C SER A 51 -16.27 15.38 3.93
N MET A 52 -17.46 15.96 3.71
CA MET A 52 -17.73 17.41 3.71
C MET A 52 -18.95 17.72 4.58
N PHE A 53 -19.13 18.98 4.99
CA PHE A 53 -20.39 19.40 5.59
C PHE A 53 -21.32 20.00 4.54
N VAL A 54 -22.59 19.60 4.56
CA VAL A 54 -23.69 20.25 3.83
C VAL A 54 -24.75 20.63 4.87
N ASP A 55 -25.00 21.93 5.01
CA ASP A 55 -25.86 22.51 6.05
C ASP A 55 -25.49 21.99 7.46
N GLY A 56 -24.18 21.92 7.74
CA GLY A 56 -23.63 21.43 9.00
C GLY A 56 -23.64 19.91 9.19
N LYS A 57 -24.23 19.13 8.26
CA LYS A 57 -24.26 17.66 8.32
C LYS A 57 -23.07 17.06 7.56
N LEU A 58 -22.35 16.15 8.21
CA LEU A 58 -21.26 15.42 7.58
C LEU A 58 -21.82 14.42 6.55
N ILE A 59 -21.37 14.51 5.30
CA ILE A 59 -21.80 13.65 4.20
C ILE A 59 -20.61 13.13 3.39
N LYS A 60 -20.85 12.10 2.58
CA LYS A 60 -19.89 11.62 1.57
C LYS A 60 -20.17 12.30 0.23
N SER A 61 -19.36 13.28 -0.13
CA SER A 61 -19.62 14.11 -1.32
C SER A 61 -19.47 13.36 -2.65
N CYS A 62 -18.77 12.22 -2.66
CA CYS A 62 -18.69 11.35 -3.85
C CYS A 62 -20.02 10.69 -4.24
N LEU A 63 -21.01 10.60 -3.33
CA LEU A 63 -22.32 10.01 -3.61
C LEU A 63 -23.44 11.06 -3.75
N THR A 64 -23.10 12.34 -3.64
CA THR A 64 -24.07 13.43 -3.58
C THR A 64 -24.02 14.20 -4.90
N PRO A 65 -25.09 14.23 -5.73
CA PRO A 65 -25.14 15.09 -6.90
C PRO A 65 -25.06 16.58 -6.52
N ALA A 66 -24.34 17.38 -7.29
CA ALA A 66 -24.19 18.82 -7.07
C ALA A 66 -25.55 19.55 -7.04
N ALA A 67 -26.52 19.11 -7.85
CA ALA A 67 -27.87 19.66 -7.83
C ALA A 67 -28.61 19.48 -6.50
N LYS A 68 -28.25 18.47 -5.68
CA LYS A 68 -28.82 18.31 -4.33
C LYS A 68 -28.27 19.33 -3.33
N ALA A 69 -27.17 20.00 -3.64
CA ALA A 69 -26.57 21.05 -2.82
C ALA A 69 -27.00 22.47 -3.24
N GLN A 70 -27.98 22.59 -4.14
CA GLN A 70 -28.54 23.88 -4.56
C GLN A 70 -29.05 24.67 -3.33
N GLY A 71 -28.52 25.88 -3.15
CA GLY A 71 -28.86 26.78 -2.05
C GLY A 71 -28.26 26.40 -0.69
N CYS A 72 -27.57 25.27 -0.58
CA CYS A 72 -26.98 24.80 0.67
C CYS A 72 -25.70 25.57 1.04
N LYS A 73 -25.30 25.46 2.30
CA LYS A 73 -23.96 25.79 2.78
C LYS A 73 -23.08 24.56 2.74
N VAL A 74 -21.96 24.63 2.04
CA VAL A 74 -20.98 23.55 1.90
C VAL A 74 -19.67 23.97 2.56
N ASP A 75 -19.24 23.24 3.58
CA ASP A 75 -17.92 23.44 4.19
C ASP A 75 -17.01 22.26 3.84
N THR A 76 -15.86 22.59 3.28
CA THR A 76 -14.77 21.67 2.95
C THR A 76 -13.73 21.67 4.05
N VAL A 77 -12.68 20.84 3.95
CA VAL A 77 -11.56 20.94 4.91
C VAL A 77 -10.91 22.32 4.86
N GLU A 78 -10.92 22.96 3.68
CA GLU A 78 -10.42 24.32 3.49
C GLU A 78 -11.30 25.36 4.20
N GLY A 79 -12.58 25.08 4.43
CA GLY A 79 -13.47 25.99 5.15
C GLY A 79 -13.30 25.96 6.67
N LEU A 80 -12.53 25.02 7.23
CA LEU A 80 -12.45 24.82 8.68
C LEU A 80 -11.61 25.87 9.40
N ALA A 81 -10.55 26.35 8.76
CA ALA A 81 -9.67 27.37 9.30
C ALA A 81 -9.57 28.53 8.31
N ASP A 82 -9.17 29.69 8.80
CA ASP A 82 -8.87 30.81 7.92
C ASP A 82 -7.61 30.50 7.09
N HIS A 83 -7.79 30.44 5.78
CA HIS A 83 -6.70 30.18 4.85
C HIS A 83 -5.77 31.39 4.66
N GLU A 84 -6.26 32.61 4.86
CA GLU A 84 -5.48 33.83 4.63
C GLU A 84 -4.47 34.07 5.74
N SER A 85 -4.85 33.84 7.00
CA SER A 85 -3.91 33.83 8.13
C SER A 85 -2.99 32.60 8.18
N GLY A 86 -3.36 31.53 7.45
CA GLY A 86 -2.62 30.27 7.46
C GLY A 86 -2.78 29.47 8.75
N GLU A 87 -3.60 29.93 9.70
CA GLU A 87 -3.83 29.27 10.97
C GLU A 87 -4.53 27.92 10.80
N LEU A 88 -4.26 27.01 11.73
CA LEU A 88 -4.89 25.69 11.81
C LEU A 88 -5.92 25.69 12.94
N THR A 89 -7.03 24.97 12.75
CA THR A 89 -7.97 24.69 13.85
C THR A 89 -7.29 23.90 14.98
N VAL A 90 -7.90 23.91 16.18
CA VAL A 90 -7.48 23.06 17.31
C VAL A 90 -7.31 21.60 16.90
N LEU A 91 -8.25 21.08 16.10
CA LEU A 91 -8.22 19.69 15.65
C LEU A 91 -7.06 19.43 14.67
N GLN A 92 -6.84 20.33 13.70
CA GLN A 92 -5.71 20.21 12.77
C GLN A 92 -4.36 20.33 13.48
N LYS A 93 -4.24 21.24 14.46
CA LYS A 93 -3.05 21.36 15.33
C LYS A 93 -2.83 20.08 16.13
N ALA A 94 -3.88 19.46 16.66
CA ALA A 94 -3.76 18.20 17.39
C ALA A 94 -3.28 17.05 16.50
N PHE A 95 -3.85 16.90 15.29
CA PHE A 95 -3.39 15.90 14.31
C PHE A 95 -1.93 16.11 13.90
N HIS A 96 -1.52 17.37 13.76
CA HIS A 96 -0.14 17.72 13.48
C HIS A 96 0.77 17.35 14.65
N ARG A 97 0.37 17.69 15.89
CA ARG A 97 1.13 17.48 17.12
C ARG A 97 1.36 16.00 17.43
N THR A 98 0.35 15.15 17.27
CA THR A 98 0.45 13.73 17.65
C THR A 98 1.07 12.84 16.56
N GLY A 99 1.40 13.41 15.39
CA GLY A 99 1.87 12.63 14.24
C GLY A 99 0.77 11.75 13.62
N ALA A 100 -0.51 12.13 13.77
CA ALA A 100 -1.66 11.40 13.22
C ALA A 100 -1.72 11.37 11.68
N SER A 101 -0.81 12.07 11.00
CA SER A 101 -0.72 12.15 9.54
C SER A 101 0.57 11.50 9.03
N GLN A 102 0.43 10.39 8.31
CA GLN A 102 1.53 9.75 7.58
C GLN A 102 1.50 10.13 6.09
N CYS A 103 0.80 9.36 5.23
CA CYS A 103 0.67 9.74 3.82
C CYS A 103 -0.12 11.05 3.67
N GLY A 104 -1.14 11.25 4.51
CA GLY A 104 -1.97 12.46 4.57
C GLY A 104 -3.27 12.38 3.79
N PHE A 105 -3.47 11.38 2.94
CA PHE A 105 -4.58 11.38 1.97
C PHE A 105 -5.98 11.30 2.62
N CYS A 106 -6.14 10.53 3.69
CA CYS A 106 -7.41 10.49 4.43
C CYS A 106 -7.60 11.60 5.45
N ILE A 107 -6.54 12.32 5.77
CA ILE A 107 -6.52 13.20 6.94
C ILE A 107 -7.52 14.34 6.81
N PRO A 108 -7.72 14.99 5.64
CA PRO A 108 -8.82 15.92 5.45
C PRO A 108 -10.19 15.34 5.85
N GLY A 109 -10.54 14.15 5.35
CA GLY A 109 -11.79 13.50 5.69
C GLY A 109 -11.89 13.12 7.17
N MET A 110 -10.77 12.70 7.80
CA MET A 110 -10.69 12.38 9.23
C MET A 110 -10.92 13.61 10.09
N VAL A 111 -10.29 14.74 9.74
CA VAL A 111 -10.49 16.02 10.43
C VAL A 111 -11.96 16.42 10.35
N MET A 112 -12.58 16.35 9.16
CA MET A 112 -14.01 16.66 9.00
C MET A 112 -14.90 15.75 9.87
N ALA A 113 -14.62 14.44 9.90
CA ALA A 113 -15.38 13.51 10.73
C ALA A 113 -15.22 13.78 12.23
N ALA A 114 -14.00 13.98 12.72
CA ALA A 114 -13.74 14.31 14.11
C ALA A 114 -14.30 15.68 14.50
N THR A 115 -14.27 16.68 13.61
CA THR A 115 -14.98 17.95 13.81
C THR A 115 -16.49 17.70 13.98
N SER A 116 -17.10 16.83 13.17
CA SER A 116 -18.50 16.46 13.36
C SER A 116 -18.76 15.80 14.71
N THR A 117 -17.87 14.91 15.17
CA THR A 117 -18.00 14.22 16.46
C THR A 117 -17.96 15.22 17.61
N LEU A 118 -16.95 16.09 17.66
CA LEU A 118 -16.79 17.03 18.76
C LEU A 118 -17.80 18.19 18.74
N ARG A 119 -18.35 18.55 17.58
CA ARG A 119 -19.50 19.47 17.50
C ARG A 119 -20.77 18.89 18.12
N ARG A 120 -20.96 17.56 18.04
CA ARG A 120 -22.11 16.88 18.66
C ARG A 120 -21.90 16.66 20.15
N ASN A 121 -20.70 16.24 20.56
CA ASN A 121 -20.34 16.03 21.95
C ASN A 121 -18.91 16.54 22.23
N PRO A 122 -18.75 17.72 22.86
CA PRO A 122 -17.42 18.26 23.22
C PRO A 122 -16.74 17.49 24.36
N HIS A 123 -17.41 16.50 24.95
CA HIS A 123 -16.90 15.60 25.97
C HIS A 123 -16.90 14.13 25.50
N ALA A 124 -16.91 13.89 24.18
CA ALA A 124 -16.96 12.54 23.61
C ALA A 124 -15.90 11.59 24.22
N SER A 125 -16.35 10.43 24.67
CA SER A 125 -15.51 9.31 25.09
C SER A 125 -14.68 8.76 23.93
N LEU A 126 -13.69 7.91 24.23
CA LEU A 126 -12.90 7.25 23.20
C LEU A 126 -13.78 6.39 22.27
N ASP A 127 -14.82 5.74 22.79
CA ASP A 127 -15.69 4.89 21.98
C ASP A 127 -16.63 5.71 21.09
N GLU A 128 -17.12 6.85 21.57
CA GLU A 128 -17.84 7.82 20.72
C GLU A 128 -16.92 8.42 19.63
N ILE A 129 -15.64 8.63 19.94
CA ILE A 129 -14.63 9.07 18.95
C ILE A 129 -14.42 7.99 17.88
N LYS A 130 -14.24 6.73 18.30
CA LYS A 130 -14.09 5.59 17.36
C LYS A 130 -15.34 5.45 16.48
N GLU A 131 -16.53 5.53 17.07
CA GLU A 131 -17.79 5.44 16.35
C GLU A 131 -17.96 6.59 15.36
N GLY A 132 -17.69 7.83 15.78
CA GLY A 132 -17.76 9.00 14.90
C GLY A 132 -16.76 8.96 13.73
N LEU A 133 -15.70 8.17 13.84
CA LEU A 133 -14.68 7.97 12.81
C LEU A 133 -14.85 6.65 12.02
N SER A 134 -15.82 5.79 12.35
CA SER A 134 -15.96 4.44 11.79
C SER A 134 -16.12 4.45 10.26
N GLY A 135 -16.78 5.49 9.72
CA GLY A 135 -16.95 5.70 8.28
C GLY A 135 -15.74 6.32 7.56
N ASN A 136 -14.55 6.32 8.18
CA ASN A 136 -13.34 6.92 7.64
C ASN A 136 -12.16 5.94 7.76
N ILE A 137 -11.59 5.56 6.62
CA ILE A 137 -10.53 4.54 6.56
C ILE A 137 -9.15 5.20 6.62
N CYS A 138 -8.21 4.61 7.36
CA CYS A 138 -6.78 4.89 7.26
C CYS A 138 -5.97 3.61 7.05
N ARG A 139 -5.11 3.59 6.02
CA ARG A 139 -4.22 2.46 5.75
C ARG A 139 -2.83 2.58 6.39
N CYS A 140 -2.45 3.76 6.87
CA CYS A 140 -1.08 4.06 7.30
C CYS A 140 -0.87 3.98 8.82
N THR A 141 -1.81 4.49 9.62
CA THR A 141 -1.55 4.87 11.01
C THR A 141 -1.93 3.84 12.06
N GLY A 142 -2.74 2.83 11.70
CA GLY A 142 -3.35 1.95 12.70
C GLY A 142 -4.33 2.66 13.65
N TYR A 143 -4.81 3.85 13.30
CA TYR A 143 -5.77 4.69 14.01
C TYR A 143 -5.38 5.25 15.39
N GLN A 144 -4.48 4.62 16.14
CA GLN A 144 -4.18 5.03 17.53
C GLN A 144 -3.80 6.52 17.66
N LYS A 145 -2.87 7.00 16.84
CA LYS A 145 -2.48 8.43 16.82
C LYS A 145 -3.60 9.37 16.37
N ILE A 146 -4.55 8.89 15.56
CA ILE A 146 -5.75 9.66 15.18
C ILE A 146 -6.66 9.81 16.38
N PHE A 147 -6.93 8.74 17.13
CA PHE A 147 -7.75 8.81 18.34
C PHE A 147 -7.11 9.73 19.40
N GLU A 148 -5.79 9.59 19.63
CA GLU A 148 -5.04 10.48 20.51
C GLU A 148 -5.14 11.96 20.07
N ALA A 149 -5.14 12.24 18.77
CA ALA A 149 -5.32 13.61 18.25
C ALA A 149 -6.70 14.17 18.57
N VAL A 150 -7.75 13.36 18.43
CA VAL A 150 -9.13 13.79 18.70
C VAL A 150 -9.35 13.97 20.20
N GLU A 151 -8.82 13.09 21.05
CA GLU A 151 -8.84 13.25 22.50
C GLU A 151 -8.08 14.51 22.94
N LEU A 152 -6.89 14.77 22.37
CA LEU A 152 -6.13 15.99 22.66
C LEU A 152 -6.91 17.25 22.24
N ALA A 153 -7.53 17.24 21.05
CA ALA A 153 -8.34 18.36 20.59
C ALA A 153 -9.57 18.57 21.49
N ARG A 154 -10.27 17.49 21.86
CA ARG A 154 -11.40 17.51 22.80
C ARG A 154 -11.00 18.14 24.14
N ASP A 155 -9.90 17.66 24.73
CA ASP A 155 -9.41 18.13 26.04
C ASP A 155 -9.05 19.62 26.01
N VAL A 156 -8.53 20.13 24.89
CA VAL A 156 -8.27 21.57 24.74
C VAL A 156 -9.56 22.35 24.54
N LEU A 157 -10.48 21.86 23.69
CA LEU A 157 -11.75 22.54 23.40
C LEU A 157 -12.66 22.64 24.63
N ASN A 158 -12.63 21.67 25.54
CA ASN A 158 -13.43 21.68 26.77
C ASN A 158 -12.69 22.25 27.99
N GLY A 159 -11.45 22.74 27.81
CA GLY A 159 -10.66 23.37 28.86
C GLY A 159 -9.95 22.41 29.84
N SER A 160 -10.04 21.10 29.64
CA SER A 160 -9.30 20.11 30.45
C SER A 160 -7.78 20.19 30.25
N ARG A 161 -7.34 20.73 29.12
CA ARG A 161 -5.93 21.04 28.83
C ARG A 161 -5.80 22.48 28.29
N PRO A 162 -4.70 23.18 28.59
CA PRO A 162 -4.46 24.50 28.02
C PRO A 162 -4.18 24.42 26.51
N PRO A 163 -4.45 25.49 25.73
CA PRO A 163 -4.10 25.56 24.30
C PRO A 163 -2.62 25.24 24.00
N ALA A 164 -1.72 25.56 24.92
CA ALA A 164 -0.29 25.27 24.81
C ALA A 164 0.04 23.77 24.70
N ALA A 165 -0.88 22.87 25.05
CA ALA A 165 -0.72 21.43 24.81
C ALA A 165 -0.61 21.08 23.30
N LEU A 166 -1.05 21.99 22.43
CA LEU A 166 -0.95 21.89 20.97
C LEU A 166 0.32 22.54 20.42
N ASP A 167 1.19 23.12 21.26
CA ASP A 167 2.40 23.81 20.82
C ASP A 167 3.52 22.81 20.47
N GLU A 168 4.55 23.33 19.82
CA GLU A 168 5.73 22.55 19.48
C GLU A 168 6.54 22.24 20.73
N GLU A 169 6.93 20.97 20.89
CA GLU A 169 8.02 20.65 21.80
C GLU A 169 9.30 21.27 21.24
N LYS A 170 9.89 22.15 22.05
CA LYS A 170 11.24 22.64 21.79
C LYS A 170 12.19 21.45 22.00
N VAL A 171 12.82 21.02 20.91
CA VAL A 171 13.93 20.08 20.97
C VAL A 171 15.20 20.91 21.15
N GLU A 172 15.77 20.89 22.36
CA GLU A 172 17.08 21.48 22.62
C GLU A 172 18.16 20.44 22.29
N GLY A 173 19.06 20.75 21.36
CA GLY A 173 20.14 19.84 20.95
C GLY A 173 19.82 19.02 19.70
N ASP A 174 20.14 17.72 19.73
CA ASP A 174 20.03 16.84 18.56
C ASP A 174 18.58 16.42 18.27
N PHE A 175 18.20 16.49 17.00
CA PHE A 175 16.89 16.05 16.51
C PHE A 175 16.82 14.53 16.32
N MET A 176 17.95 13.83 16.26
CA MET A 176 17.99 12.38 16.10
C MET A 176 17.36 11.66 17.31
N GLY A 177 16.30 10.88 17.05
CA GLY A 177 15.53 10.18 18.10
C GLY A 177 14.46 11.03 18.78
N ALA A 178 14.41 12.34 18.53
CA ALA A 178 13.38 13.22 19.07
C ALA A 178 12.05 13.06 18.31
N SER A 179 10.93 13.18 19.02
CA SER A 179 9.58 13.21 18.43
C SER A 179 9.28 14.59 17.85
N TYR A 180 9.95 14.94 16.75
CA TYR A 180 9.77 16.23 16.08
C TYR A 180 8.61 16.23 15.08
N ARG A 181 8.08 17.43 14.80
CA ARG A 181 6.95 17.59 13.88
C ARG A 181 7.36 17.38 12.43
N ARG A 182 6.48 16.75 11.66
CA ARG A 182 6.68 16.59 10.22
C ARG A 182 6.40 17.88 9.47
N LEU A 183 7.36 18.33 8.67
CA LEU A 183 7.27 19.55 7.84
C LEU A 183 6.07 19.54 6.88
N ASP A 184 5.69 18.37 6.38
CA ASP A 184 4.59 18.19 5.43
C ASP A 184 3.20 18.07 6.08
N ALA A 185 3.13 17.95 7.41
CA ALA A 185 1.88 17.69 8.12
C ALA A 185 0.89 18.87 8.09
N PRO A 186 1.28 20.16 8.24
CA PRO A 186 0.35 21.28 8.14
C PRO A 186 -0.43 21.28 6.82
N SER A 187 0.28 21.08 5.70
CA SER A 187 -0.36 21.00 4.38
C SER A 187 -1.31 19.80 4.25
N LYS A 188 -1.02 18.67 4.91
CA LYS A 188 -1.91 17.49 4.88
C LYS A 188 -3.18 17.70 5.69
N VAL A 189 -3.07 18.21 6.91
CA VAL A 189 -4.24 18.41 7.81
C VAL A 189 -5.17 19.51 7.30
N ALA A 190 -4.62 20.50 6.58
CA ALA A 190 -5.39 21.57 5.94
C ALA A 190 -5.85 21.27 4.51
N GLY A 191 -5.57 20.06 3.99
CA GLY A 191 -5.91 19.71 2.60
C GLY A 191 -5.12 20.45 1.51
N ARG A 192 -4.10 21.24 1.88
CA ARG A 192 -3.28 22.05 0.96
C ARG A 192 -2.26 21.22 0.17
N LEU A 193 -1.87 20.04 0.66
CA LEU A 193 -0.95 19.17 -0.07
C LEU A 193 -1.62 18.59 -1.32
N GLN A 194 -1.03 18.87 -2.48
CA GLN A 194 -1.48 18.35 -3.77
C GLN A 194 -0.90 16.96 -4.05
N TYR A 195 -1.78 16.03 -4.37
CA TYR A 195 -1.49 14.72 -4.95
C TYR A 195 -1.64 14.78 -6.48
N ALA A 196 -1.20 13.75 -7.19
CA ALA A 196 -1.22 13.77 -8.66
C ALA A 196 -2.64 13.97 -9.24
N ALA A 197 -3.67 13.39 -8.60
CA ALA A 197 -5.06 13.58 -9.00
C ALA A 197 -5.58 15.02 -8.82
N ASP A 198 -4.98 15.78 -7.89
CA ASP A 198 -5.35 17.18 -7.58
C ASP A 198 -4.77 18.17 -8.59
N MET A 199 -3.79 17.75 -9.39
CA MET A 199 -3.13 18.63 -10.34
C MET A 199 -4.07 19.03 -11.48
N SER A 200 -3.97 20.30 -11.86
CA SER A 200 -4.62 20.88 -13.03
C SER A 200 -3.61 21.74 -13.80
N LEU A 201 -3.60 21.57 -15.12
CA LEU A 201 -2.73 22.32 -16.03
C LEU A 201 -3.59 22.94 -17.13
N THR A 202 -3.16 24.06 -17.69
CA THR A 202 -3.86 24.72 -18.79
C THR A 202 -3.99 23.77 -19.98
N ASN A 203 -5.20 23.69 -20.55
CA ASN A 203 -5.53 22.83 -21.70
C ASN A 203 -5.26 21.33 -21.47
N MET A 204 -5.25 20.88 -20.22
CA MET A 204 -5.06 19.47 -19.85
C MET A 204 -6.17 18.58 -20.42
N LEU A 205 -5.78 17.38 -20.86
CA LEU A 205 -6.64 16.31 -21.35
C LEU A 205 -6.77 15.19 -20.32
N HIS A 206 -7.78 14.35 -20.50
CA HIS A 206 -8.09 13.24 -19.61
C HIS A 206 -8.01 11.91 -20.35
N MET A 207 -7.35 10.94 -19.73
CA MET A 207 -7.19 9.60 -20.26
C MET A 207 -8.16 8.61 -19.61
N GLN A 208 -8.70 7.69 -20.40
CA GLN A 208 -9.39 6.49 -19.94
C GLN A 208 -8.81 5.27 -20.65
N VAL A 209 -8.64 4.16 -19.93
CA VAL A 209 -8.03 2.93 -20.45
C VAL A 209 -9.11 1.89 -20.75
N LEU A 210 -9.05 1.26 -21.92
CA LEU A 210 -9.80 0.04 -22.24
C LEU A 210 -8.98 -1.15 -21.73
N ARG A 211 -9.60 -1.95 -20.87
CA ARG A 211 -8.97 -3.08 -20.20
C ARG A 211 -9.58 -4.39 -20.67
N SER A 212 -8.79 -5.46 -20.61
CA SER A 212 -9.30 -6.78 -20.96
C SER A 212 -10.38 -7.26 -19.99
N PRO A 213 -11.54 -7.73 -20.50
CA PRO A 213 -12.54 -8.40 -19.69
C PRO A 213 -12.26 -9.90 -19.49
N VAL A 214 -11.24 -10.46 -20.17
CA VAL A 214 -10.91 -11.89 -20.13
C VAL A 214 -9.51 -12.14 -19.58
N PRO A 215 -9.28 -13.31 -18.95
CA PRO A 215 -8.00 -13.62 -18.31
C PRO A 215 -6.91 -14.05 -19.29
N HIS A 216 -7.26 -14.64 -20.43
CA HIS A 216 -6.27 -15.03 -21.44
C HIS A 216 -6.92 -15.10 -22.83
N GLY A 217 -6.33 -14.46 -23.83
CA GLY A 217 -6.90 -14.48 -25.16
C GLY A 217 -6.11 -13.73 -26.21
N ARG A 218 -6.28 -14.13 -27.48
CA ARG A 218 -5.70 -13.48 -28.65
C ARG A 218 -6.59 -12.32 -29.11
N ILE A 219 -6.00 -11.13 -29.22
CA ILE A 219 -6.69 -9.95 -29.78
C ILE A 219 -6.79 -10.16 -31.30
N GLU A 220 -7.98 -10.46 -31.79
CA GLU A 220 -8.23 -10.66 -33.22
C GLU A 220 -8.63 -9.36 -33.93
N LEU A 221 -9.29 -8.46 -33.19
CA LEU A 221 -9.74 -7.17 -33.68
C LEU A 221 -9.64 -6.12 -32.58
N LEU A 222 -8.99 -5.01 -32.89
CA LEU A 222 -9.05 -3.77 -32.12
C LEU A 222 -9.35 -2.62 -33.11
N ASP A 223 -10.64 -2.30 -33.28
CA ASP A 223 -11.08 -1.19 -34.12
C ASP A 223 -11.43 0.02 -33.25
N VAL A 224 -10.59 1.05 -33.35
CA VAL A 224 -10.68 2.31 -32.62
C VAL A 224 -11.20 3.47 -33.48
N SER A 225 -11.64 3.21 -34.72
CA SER A 225 -12.01 4.24 -35.69
C SER A 225 -13.15 5.13 -35.22
N GLU A 226 -14.23 4.55 -34.71
CA GLU A 226 -15.39 5.28 -34.20
C GLU A 226 -15.02 6.14 -32.97
N ALA A 227 -14.25 5.57 -32.02
CA ALA A 227 -13.76 6.30 -30.86
C ALA A 227 -12.86 7.49 -31.27
N ARG A 228 -11.98 7.29 -32.25
CA ARG A 228 -11.08 8.34 -32.75
C ARG A 228 -11.83 9.46 -33.47
N ALA A 229 -12.95 9.17 -34.12
CA ALA A 229 -13.76 10.15 -34.83
C ALA A 229 -14.71 10.94 -33.91
N MET A 230 -14.82 10.58 -32.63
CA MET A 230 -15.73 11.26 -31.70
C MET A 230 -15.28 12.70 -31.40
N PRO A 231 -16.19 13.69 -31.44
CA PRO A 231 -15.89 15.05 -31.03
C PRO A 231 -15.31 15.12 -29.61
N GLY A 232 -14.21 15.86 -29.46
CA GLY A 232 -13.50 16.04 -28.19
C GLY A 232 -12.52 14.92 -27.83
N VAL A 233 -12.41 13.86 -28.64
CA VAL A 233 -11.30 12.90 -28.58
C VAL A 233 -10.12 13.45 -29.35
N GLU A 234 -8.95 13.47 -28.70
CA GLU A 234 -7.72 14.05 -29.25
C GLU A 234 -6.74 12.97 -29.69
N ALA A 235 -6.73 11.83 -28.99
CA ALA A 235 -5.90 10.70 -29.36
C ALA A 235 -6.47 9.37 -28.87
N VAL A 236 -6.11 8.31 -29.57
CA VAL A 236 -6.17 6.93 -29.07
C VAL A 236 -4.75 6.36 -29.11
N ILE A 237 -4.31 5.80 -27.99
CA ILE A 237 -2.99 5.18 -27.80
C ILE A 237 -3.15 3.67 -27.83
N THR A 238 -2.35 3.01 -28.65
CA THR A 238 -2.29 1.55 -28.84
C THR A 238 -0.84 1.07 -28.68
N CYS A 239 -0.61 -0.24 -28.66
CA CYS A 239 0.76 -0.77 -28.62
C CYS A 239 1.62 -0.28 -29.80
N ASP A 240 1.03 0.04 -30.96
CA ASP A 240 1.75 0.55 -32.13
C ASP A 240 2.30 1.98 -31.97
N ASP A 241 1.89 2.69 -30.92
CA ASP A 241 2.40 4.02 -30.61
C ASP A 241 3.74 3.99 -29.86
N VAL A 242 4.25 2.83 -29.45
CA VAL A 242 5.56 2.69 -28.78
C VAL A 242 6.70 2.86 -29.80
N PRO A 243 7.49 3.96 -29.76
CA PRO A 243 8.52 4.22 -30.77
C PRO A 243 9.86 3.50 -30.51
N GLY A 244 10.07 2.97 -29.30
CA GLY A 244 11.28 2.30 -28.88
C GLY A 244 11.07 0.82 -28.62
N LYS A 245 11.82 0.28 -27.66
CA LYS A 245 11.65 -1.13 -27.26
C LYS A 245 10.49 -1.23 -26.27
N ASP A 246 9.43 -1.90 -26.71
CA ASP A 246 8.29 -2.26 -25.88
C ASP A 246 8.71 -3.31 -24.82
N GLY A 247 8.02 -3.33 -23.69
CA GLY A 247 8.39 -4.15 -22.54
C GLY A 247 9.01 -3.35 -21.40
N PHE A 248 8.49 -3.54 -20.19
CA PHE A 248 9.00 -2.98 -18.94
C PHE A 248 8.85 -3.99 -17.79
N GLY A 249 9.53 -3.70 -16.69
CA GLY A 249 9.49 -4.47 -15.44
C GLY A 249 10.83 -4.34 -14.71
N VAL A 250 10.85 -4.60 -13.40
CA VAL A 250 12.01 -4.29 -12.55
C VAL A 250 13.24 -5.14 -12.89
N PHE A 251 13.02 -6.40 -13.25
CA PHE A 251 14.07 -7.38 -13.56
C PHE A 251 13.95 -7.94 -14.98
N TYR A 252 12.71 -8.18 -15.40
CA TYR A 252 12.39 -8.67 -16.73
C TYR A 252 11.49 -7.64 -17.40
N HIS A 253 11.78 -7.31 -18.65
CA HIS A 253 10.97 -6.36 -19.43
C HIS A 253 9.87 -7.13 -20.18
N ASP A 254 9.09 -7.89 -19.43
CA ASP A 254 8.12 -8.86 -19.95
C ASP A 254 6.70 -8.28 -20.10
N GLN A 255 6.43 -7.10 -19.53
CA GLN A 255 5.14 -6.44 -19.59
C GLN A 255 5.11 -5.35 -20.69
N PRO A 256 4.25 -5.46 -21.71
CA PRO A 256 4.13 -4.41 -22.72
C PRO A 256 3.42 -3.17 -22.16
N VAL A 257 3.65 -2.00 -22.75
CA VAL A 257 2.94 -0.76 -22.35
C VAL A 257 1.44 -0.91 -22.51
N LEU A 258 1.02 -1.55 -23.60
CA LEU A 258 -0.35 -1.91 -23.95
C LEU A 258 -0.30 -3.31 -24.58
N ALA A 259 -1.28 -4.17 -24.28
CA ALA A 259 -1.34 -5.55 -24.75
C ALA A 259 -1.15 -5.64 -26.27
N ARG A 260 -0.21 -6.48 -26.70
CA ARG A 260 0.12 -6.71 -28.12
C ARG A 260 -0.20 -8.14 -28.50
N GLY A 261 -1.22 -8.32 -29.34
CA GLY A 261 -1.63 -9.60 -29.90
C GLY A 261 -2.29 -10.58 -28.92
N VAL A 262 -1.88 -10.59 -27.66
CA VAL A 262 -2.40 -11.45 -26.59
C VAL A 262 -2.60 -10.64 -25.32
N VAL A 263 -3.69 -10.90 -24.62
CA VAL A 263 -3.95 -10.50 -23.23
C VAL A 263 -3.66 -11.70 -22.33
N ARG A 264 -2.95 -11.50 -21.22
CA ARG A 264 -2.52 -12.50 -20.24
C ARG A 264 -3.22 -12.42 -18.88
N HIS A 265 -3.96 -11.36 -18.56
CA HIS A 265 -4.80 -11.32 -17.36
C HIS A 265 -6.02 -10.38 -17.52
N THR A 266 -7.02 -10.59 -16.66
CA THR A 266 -8.17 -9.67 -16.57
C THR A 266 -7.70 -8.31 -16.07
N GLY A 267 -8.15 -7.23 -16.70
CA GLY A 267 -7.76 -5.86 -16.36
C GLY A 267 -6.53 -5.33 -17.12
N GLU A 268 -5.84 -6.18 -17.90
CA GLU A 268 -4.69 -5.75 -18.70
C GLU A 268 -5.05 -4.62 -19.66
N GLN A 269 -4.21 -3.59 -19.74
CA GLN A 269 -4.44 -2.45 -20.62
C GLN A 269 -4.31 -2.82 -22.11
N ILE A 270 -5.34 -2.55 -22.92
CA ILE A 270 -5.37 -2.86 -24.37
C ILE A 270 -5.12 -1.60 -25.20
N CYS A 271 -5.82 -0.51 -24.88
CA CYS A 271 -5.60 0.80 -25.48
C CYS A 271 -6.08 1.91 -24.54
N ALA A 272 -5.71 3.16 -24.80
CA ALA A 272 -6.16 4.31 -24.02
C ALA A 272 -6.74 5.41 -24.92
N VAL A 273 -7.83 6.03 -24.48
CA VAL A 273 -8.44 7.20 -25.15
C VAL A 273 -8.09 8.45 -24.37
N VAL A 274 -7.74 9.52 -25.07
CA VAL A 274 -7.42 10.84 -24.52
C VAL A 274 -8.41 11.85 -25.07
N ALA A 275 -9.10 12.58 -24.20
CA ALA A 275 -10.16 13.51 -24.57
C ALA A 275 -10.18 14.77 -23.71
N GLY A 276 -10.95 15.78 -24.14
CA GLY A 276 -11.11 17.05 -23.43
C GLY A 276 -11.79 16.94 -22.06
N SER A 277 -12.47 15.84 -21.76
CA SER A 277 -13.05 15.58 -20.43
C SER A 277 -13.10 14.08 -20.10
N PRO A 278 -13.16 13.70 -18.81
CA PRO A 278 -13.32 12.30 -18.41
C PRO A 278 -14.59 11.66 -18.99
N ALA A 279 -15.68 12.43 -19.11
CA ALA A 279 -16.95 11.94 -19.65
C ALA A 279 -16.83 11.55 -21.14
N ILE A 280 -16.14 12.37 -21.94
CA ILE A 280 -15.90 12.08 -23.37
C ILE A 280 -14.96 10.87 -23.50
N ALA A 281 -13.88 10.79 -22.71
CA ALA A 281 -12.96 9.65 -22.73
C ALA A 281 -13.69 8.33 -22.43
N ARG A 282 -14.52 8.30 -21.38
CA ARG A 282 -15.34 7.12 -21.03
C ARG A 282 -16.38 6.78 -22.10
N ALA A 283 -16.99 7.78 -22.74
CA ALA A 283 -17.94 7.55 -23.82
C ALA A 283 -17.28 6.96 -25.06
N ALA A 284 -16.08 7.43 -25.41
CA ALA A 284 -15.32 6.95 -26.54
C ALA A 284 -14.78 5.53 -26.37
N ILE A 285 -14.41 5.12 -25.15
CA ILE A 285 -14.04 3.73 -24.86
C ILE A 285 -15.16 2.75 -25.22
N ARG A 286 -16.44 3.13 -25.01
CA ARG A 286 -17.60 2.29 -25.38
C ARG A 286 -17.82 2.17 -26.89
N LYS A 287 -17.13 2.96 -27.71
CA LYS A 287 -17.19 2.89 -29.17
C LYS A 287 -16.08 2.04 -29.78
N ILE A 288 -15.15 1.53 -28.97
CA ILE A 288 -14.09 0.65 -29.44
C ILE A 288 -14.67 -0.75 -29.65
N LYS A 289 -14.45 -1.32 -30.84
CA LYS A 289 -14.84 -2.69 -31.14
C LYS A 289 -13.63 -3.59 -30.87
N LEU A 290 -13.79 -4.47 -29.89
CA LEU A 290 -12.76 -5.40 -29.44
C LEU A 290 -13.27 -6.83 -29.61
N ARG A 291 -12.51 -7.69 -30.30
CA ARG A 291 -12.74 -9.14 -30.35
C ARG A 291 -11.51 -9.85 -29.84
N ILE A 292 -11.69 -10.66 -28.80
CA ILE A 292 -10.66 -11.50 -28.21
C ILE A 292 -11.10 -12.95 -28.34
N ALA A 293 -10.31 -13.78 -29.02
CA ALA A 293 -10.47 -15.22 -29.01
C ALA A 293 -9.87 -15.79 -27.73
N PRO A 294 -10.63 -16.50 -26.88
CA PRO A 294 -10.09 -17.10 -25.66
C PRO A 294 -8.92 -18.04 -25.93
N LEU A 295 -7.94 -18.04 -25.05
CA LEU A 295 -6.83 -18.99 -25.04
C LEU A 295 -6.86 -19.80 -23.72
N PRO A 296 -6.38 -21.05 -23.70
CA PRO A 296 -6.24 -21.81 -22.46
C PRO A 296 -5.35 -21.06 -21.47
N GLY A 297 -5.83 -20.80 -20.26
CA GLY A 297 -5.06 -20.16 -19.19
C GLY A 297 -4.66 -21.15 -18.10
N VAL A 298 -3.72 -20.75 -17.24
CA VAL A 298 -3.33 -21.48 -16.03
C VAL A 298 -3.38 -20.54 -14.83
N PHE A 299 -4.04 -20.96 -13.76
CA PHE A 299 -4.34 -20.11 -12.59
C PHE A 299 -3.86 -20.71 -11.27
N ASP A 300 -3.50 -22.00 -11.26
CA ASP A 300 -2.85 -22.64 -10.13
C ASP A 300 -1.33 -22.67 -10.37
N PRO A 301 -0.51 -22.16 -9.44
CA PRO A 301 0.95 -22.22 -9.53
C PRO A 301 1.53 -23.65 -9.65
N GLU A 302 0.93 -24.66 -9.00
CA GLU A 302 1.37 -26.06 -9.09
C GLU A 302 1.12 -26.59 -10.50
N GLU A 303 0.00 -26.23 -11.12
CA GLU A 303 -0.29 -26.57 -12.52
C GLU A 303 0.64 -25.82 -13.48
N ALA A 304 0.95 -24.55 -13.21
CA ALA A 304 1.73 -23.69 -14.09
C ALA A 304 3.16 -24.19 -14.34
N ILE A 305 3.79 -24.79 -13.34
CA ILE A 305 5.13 -25.39 -13.44
C ILE A 305 5.09 -26.85 -13.94
N GLY A 306 3.90 -27.43 -14.08
CA GLY A 306 3.68 -28.80 -14.51
C GLY A 306 3.90 -29.01 -16.02
N PRO A 307 4.15 -30.27 -16.45
CA PRO A 307 4.29 -30.60 -17.86
C PRO A 307 2.98 -30.35 -18.61
N GLY A 308 3.05 -29.73 -19.78
CA GLY A 308 1.89 -29.46 -20.63
C GLY A 308 1.05 -28.25 -20.22
N ALA A 309 1.46 -27.49 -19.20
CA ALA A 309 0.82 -26.24 -18.82
C ALA A 309 0.84 -25.23 -19.99
N PRO A 310 -0.23 -24.44 -20.18
CA PRO A 310 -0.21 -23.31 -21.10
C PRO A 310 0.98 -22.39 -20.82
N GLN A 311 1.80 -22.13 -21.85
CA GLN A 311 2.97 -21.27 -21.76
C GLN A 311 2.54 -19.80 -21.91
N LEU A 312 2.80 -18.96 -20.91
CA LEU A 312 2.40 -17.54 -20.94
C LEU A 312 3.36 -16.63 -21.70
N HIS A 313 4.65 -16.93 -21.58
CA HIS A 313 5.73 -16.13 -22.18
C HIS A 313 6.70 -17.03 -22.91
N GLU A 314 6.82 -16.89 -24.23
CA GLU A 314 7.75 -17.71 -25.04
C GLU A 314 9.20 -17.60 -24.57
N ALA A 315 9.60 -16.42 -24.08
CA ALA A 315 10.96 -16.16 -23.59
C ALA A 315 11.28 -16.80 -22.23
N TYR A 316 10.27 -17.28 -21.48
CA TYR A 316 10.42 -17.81 -20.12
C TYR A 316 9.79 -19.21 -20.01
N PRO A 317 10.44 -20.25 -20.59
CA PRO A 317 9.87 -21.59 -20.70
C PRO A 317 9.54 -22.22 -19.33
N GLY A 318 8.49 -23.04 -19.29
CA GLY A 318 8.03 -23.72 -18.07
C GLY A 318 7.37 -22.78 -17.05
N ASN A 319 6.88 -21.63 -17.53
CA ASN A 319 6.30 -20.56 -16.71
C ASN A 319 7.17 -20.15 -15.51
N LEU A 320 8.49 -20.34 -15.56
CA LEU A 320 9.37 -20.03 -14.44
C LEU A 320 9.78 -18.56 -14.47
N CYS A 321 9.38 -17.80 -13.46
CA CYS A 321 9.87 -16.43 -13.26
C CYS A 321 11.22 -16.44 -12.51
N LYS A 322 11.28 -17.16 -11.38
CA LYS A 322 12.48 -17.20 -10.54
C LYS A 322 12.54 -18.50 -9.75
N HIS A 323 13.73 -19.08 -9.63
CA HIS A 323 14.08 -20.08 -8.63
C HIS A 323 15.30 -19.60 -7.84
N THR A 324 15.11 -19.34 -6.55
CA THR A 324 16.20 -18.99 -5.63
C THR A 324 16.45 -20.14 -4.67
N ARG A 325 17.74 -20.43 -4.44
CA ARG A 325 18.21 -21.58 -3.66
C ARG A 325 19.13 -21.12 -2.55
N ILE A 326 18.90 -21.59 -1.33
CA ILE A 326 19.86 -21.51 -0.23
C ILE A 326 20.18 -22.92 0.24
N ARG A 327 21.46 -23.20 0.41
CA ARG A 327 22.00 -24.48 0.88
C ARG A 327 23.07 -24.21 1.92
N LYS A 328 22.93 -24.80 3.10
CA LYS A 328 23.89 -24.71 4.20
C LYS A 328 23.90 -26.03 4.94
N GLY A 329 25.08 -26.57 5.23
CA GLY A 329 25.21 -27.88 5.90
C GLY A 329 24.64 -29.04 5.09
N ASP A 330 24.28 -30.12 5.77
CA ASP A 330 23.64 -31.32 5.22
C ASP A 330 22.27 -31.51 5.88
N VAL A 331 21.21 -31.20 5.13
CA VAL A 331 19.84 -31.23 5.67
C VAL A 331 19.37 -32.65 5.96
N GLU A 332 19.79 -33.64 5.18
CA GLU A 332 19.41 -35.05 5.39
C GLU A 332 20.09 -35.61 6.64
N GLN A 333 21.37 -35.30 6.82
CA GLN A 333 22.07 -35.62 8.08
C GLN A 333 21.39 -34.94 9.28
N GLY A 334 21.00 -33.67 9.13
CA GLY A 334 20.29 -32.95 10.19
C GLY A 334 18.95 -33.58 10.56
N PHE A 335 18.18 -34.09 9.59
CA PHE A 335 16.94 -34.82 9.86
C PHE A 335 17.19 -36.18 10.52
N GLN A 336 18.25 -36.90 10.14
CA GLN A 336 18.62 -38.17 10.78
C GLN A 336 19.05 -37.99 12.25
N GLN A 337 19.62 -36.83 12.58
CA GLN A 337 20.05 -36.49 13.95
C GLN A 337 18.93 -35.92 14.82
N ALA A 338 17.84 -35.46 14.23
CA ALA A 338 16.72 -34.87 14.95
C ALA A 338 15.99 -35.93 15.79
N ASP A 339 15.59 -35.56 17.02
CA ASP A 339 14.70 -36.41 17.83
C ASP A 339 13.28 -36.44 17.25
N TYR A 340 12.86 -35.32 16.64
CA TYR A 340 11.54 -35.16 16.03
C TYR A 340 11.64 -34.39 14.71
N VAL A 341 10.83 -34.80 13.74
CA VAL A 341 10.67 -34.09 12.46
C VAL A 341 9.22 -33.69 12.30
N PHE A 342 8.98 -32.39 12.15
CA PHE A 342 7.66 -31.80 11.93
C PHE A 342 7.51 -31.44 10.45
N GLU A 343 6.35 -31.73 9.88
CA GLU A 343 6.04 -31.47 8.47
C GLU A 343 4.64 -30.86 8.35
N ASP A 344 4.52 -29.75 7.62
CA ASP A 344 3.22 -29.12 7.34
C ASP A 344 3.25 -28.32 6.02
N VAL A 345 2.06 -27.95 5.54
CA VAL A 345 1.86 -27.12 4.35
C VAL A 345 1.10 -25.84 4.71
N PHE A 346 1.80 -24.72 4.69
CA PHE A 346 1.24 -23.40 4.96
C PHE A 346 0.84 -22.71 3.67
N ARG A 347 -0.28 -21.98 3.70
CA ARG A 347 -0.76 -21.18 2.56
C ARG A 347 -1.03 -19.76 2.97
N THR A 348 -0.68 -18.82 2.09
CA THR A 348 -1.04 -17.41 2.21
C THR A 348 -1.76 -16.95 0.95
N GLN A 349 -2.70 -16.02 1.12
CA GLN A 349 -3.56 -15.51 0.07
C GLN A 349 -2.96 -14.28 -0.64
N ALA A 350 -3.54 -13.94 -1.80
CA ALA A 350 -3.30 -12.64 -2.43
C ALA A 350 -3.83 -11.52 -1.52
N ILE A 351 -3.03 -10.46 -1.34
CA ILE A 351 -3.44 -9.28 -0.56
C ILE A 351 -3.25 -8.02 -1.38
N GLU A 352 -4.28 -7.19 -1.39
CA GLU A 352 -4.30 -5.86 -1.99
C GLU A 352 -3.71 -4.79 -1.04
N HIS A 353 -2.92 -3.87 -1.58
CA HIS A 353 -2.32 -2.78 -0.81
C HIS A 353 -3.38 -1.87 -0.21
N ALA A 354 -4.41 -1.57 -1.01
CA ALA A 354 -5.53 -0.72 -0.64
C ALA A 354 -5.09 0.66 -0.11
N TYR A 355 -4.04 1.25 -0.72
CA TYR A 355 -3.69 2.64 -0.49
C TYR A 355 -4.86 3.54 -0.90
N LEU A 356 -5.08 4.62 -0.14
CA LEU A 356 -6.30 5.40 -0.27
C LEU A 356 -6.31 6.30 -1.49
N GLU A 357 -5.15 6.73 -1.99
CA GLU A 357 -5.02 7.38 -3.30
C GLU A 357 -4.85 6.31 -4.38
N PRO A 358 -5.83 6.10 -5.28
CA PRO A 358 -5.65 5.26 -6.46
C PRO A 358 -4.48 5.74 -7.32
N GLU A 359 -4.11 4.96 -8.33
CA GLU A 359 -3.12 5.37 -9.32
C GLU A 359 -3.54 6.66 -10.01
N ALA A 360 -2.68 7.66 -9.98
CA ALA A 360 -2.92 8.94 -10.62
C ALA A 360 -1.61 9.54 -11.13
N GLY A 361 -1.62 10.13 -12.32
CA GLY A 361 -0.45 10.82 -12.85
C GLY A 361 -0.81 11.84 -13.92
N VAL A 362 0.13 12.77 -14.12
CA VAL A 362 0.05 13.81 -15.15
C VAL A 362 1.34 13.79 -15.96
N ALA A 363 1.23 13.85 -17.28
CA ALA A 363 2.39 13.94 -18.16
C ALA A 363 2.25 15.10 -19.16
N TRP A 364 3.36 15.73 -19.52
CA TRP A 364 3.41 16.80 -20.52
C TRP A 364 4.75 16.81 -21.26
N LEU A 365 4.83 17.61 -22.32
CA LEU A 365 6.07 17.94 -23.02
C LEU A 365 6.50 19.35 -22.64
N ASP A 366 7.71 19.50 -22.10
CA ASP A 366 8.35 20.81 -21.94
C ASP A 366 8.68 21.40 -23.33
N PRO A 367 8.83 22.74 -23.45
CA PRO A 367 9.14 23.40 -24.73
C PRO A 367 10.40 22.87 -25.44
N ASP A 368 11.37 22.35 -24.68
CA ASP A 368 12.61 21.77 -25.20
C ASP A 368 12.45 20.31 -25.69
N GLY A 369 11.24 19.76 -25.63
CA GLY A 369 10.93 18.39 -26.01
C GLY A 369 11.21 17.34 -24.94
N THR A 370 11.50 17.73 -23.70
CA THR A 370 11.58 16.81 -22.56
C THR A 370 10.19 16.32 -22.17
N VAL A 371 10.01 15.00 -22.08
CA VAL A 371 8.79 14.38 -21.57
C VAL A 371 8.85 14.38 -20.06
N VAL A 372 7.89 15.03 -19.41
CA VAL A 372 7.77 15.04 -17.95
C VAL A 372 6.59 14.16 -17.56
N VAL A 373 6.82 13.26 -16.60
CA VAL A 373 5.77 12.43 -15.98
C VAL A 373 5.81 12.64 -14.48
N HIS A 374 4.72 13.16 -13.94
CA HIS A 374 4.52 13.39 -12.52
C HIS A 374 3.55 12.32 -11.98
N SER A 375 4.04 11.45 -11.09
CA SER A 375 3.26 10.32 -10.55
C SER A 375 3.74 9.93 -9.15
N PRO A 376 2.93 9.23 -8.33
CA PRO A 376 3.32 8.77 -7.00
C PRO A 376 4.20 7.51 -7.06
N SER A 377 5.10 7.42 -8.05
CA SER A 377 6.04 6.30 -8.21
C SER A 377 7.06 6.29 -7.07
N GLN A 378 7.26 5.13 -6.47
CA GLN A 378 8.27 4.90 -5.42
C GLN A 378 9.67 4.65 -6.02
N ASN A 379 9.80 4.53 -7.36
CA ASN A 379 11.04 4.20 -8.05
C ASN A 379 11.26 5.03 -9.32
N ILE A 380 11.22 6.37 -9.17
CA ILE A 380 11.28 7.32 -10.29
C ILE A 380 12.53 7.19 -11.15
N THR A 381 13.68 6.83 -10.56
CA THR A 381 14.94 6.69 -11.31
C THR A 381 14.87 5.50 -12.26
N HIS A 382 14.46 4.32 -11.77
CA HIS A 382 14.32 3.14 -12.62
C HIS A 382 13.25 3.34 -13.69
N HIS A 383 12.09 3.93 -13.34
CA HIS A 383 11.02 4.23 -14.30
C HIS A 383 11.50 5.19 -15.40
N ARG A 384 12.36 6.17 -15.08
CA ARG A 384 12.95 7.07 -16.07
C ARG A 384 13.79 6.31 -17.11
N HIS A 385 14.59 5.32 -16.69
CA HIS A 385 15.38 4.49 -17.60
C HIS A 385 14.49 3.63 -18.52
N MET A 386 13.46 3.00 -17.97
CA MET A 386 12.50 2.22 -18.76
C MET A 386 11.77 3.12 -19.77
N LEU A 387 11.28 4.28 -19.34
CA LEU A 387 10.61 5.23 -20.22
C LEU A 387 11.53 5.77 -21.32
N ALA A 388 12.79 6.08 -21.03
CA ALA A 388 13.75 6.49 -22.08
C ALA A 388 13.85 5.43 -23.19
N THR A 389 13.87 4.15 -22.81
CA THR A 389 13.93 3.01 -23.73
C THR A 389 12.62 2.85 -24.53
N ILE A 390 11.47 2.90 -23.85
CA ILE A 390 10.13 2.79 -24.48
C ILE A 390 9.88 3.94 -25.46
N LEU A 391 10.26 5.16 -25.07
CA LEU A 391 10.01 6.37 -25.84
C LEU A 391 11.07 6.62 -26.92
N ASN A 392 12.09 5.76 -27.01
CA ASN A 392 13.26 5.94 -27.90
C ASN A 392 13.86 7.34 -27.77
N ARG A 393 14.11 7.77 -26.52
CA ARG A 393 14.64 9.11 -26.21
C ARG A 393 15.88 8.99 -25.33
N PRO A 394 16.86 9.89 -25.51
CA PRO A 394 17.97 9.95 -24.57
C PRO A 394 17.44 10.29 -23.17
N ILE A 395 18.07 9.75 -22.14
CA ILE A 395 17.58 9.83 -20.75
C ILE A 395 17.41 11.27 -20.25
N ASN A 396 18.18 12.23 -20.77
CA ASN A 396 18.06 13.65 -20.46
C ASN A 396 16.77 14.29 -21.03
N LYS A 397 16.07 13.64 -21.95
CA LYS A 397 14.76 14.05 -22.51
C LYS A 397 13.57 13.34 -21.86
N VAL A 398 13.80 12.64 -20.74
CA VAL A 398 12.74 12.05 -19.92
C VAL A 398 12.95 12.48 -18.46
N ARG A 399 11.93 13.06 -17.85
CA ARG A 399 11.92 13.50 -16.45
C ARG A 399 10.78 12.83 -15.71
N MET A 400 11.13 12.09 -14.66
CA MET A 400 10.16 11.54 -13.69
C MET A 400 10.15 12.44 -12.46
N VAL A 401 8.98 12.89 -12.03
CA VAL A 401 8.78 13.66 -10.79
C VAL A 401 7.87 12.86 -9.88
N MET A 402 8.31 12.66 -8.63
CA MET A 402 7.50 11.99 -7.62
C MET A 402 6.48 12.97 -7.04
N SER A 403 5.19 12.68 -7.17
CA SER A 403 4.15 13.45 -6.49
C SER A 403 4.10 13.08 -5.01
N ALA A 404 3.33 13.84 -4.21
CA ALA A 404 2.88 13.31 -2.92
C ALA A 404 2.22 11.94 -3.14
N ILE A 405 2.50 10.99 -2.24
CA ILE A 405 2.04 9.60 -2.34
C ILE A 405 1.00 9.35 -1.25
N GLY A 406 -0.25 9.11 -1.63
CA GLY A 406 -1.35 8.78 -0.72
C GLY A 406 -1.37 7.31 -0.27
N GLY A 407 -0.19 6.76 0.01
CA GLY A 407 0.07 5.35 0.26
C GLY A 407 0.54 4.62 -1.00
N GLY A 408 1.50 3.71 -0.82
CA GLY A 408 2.03 2.85 -1.89
C GLY A 408 2.27 1.43 -1.37
N PHE A 409 2.94 1.30 -0.22
CA PHE A 409 3.15 0.00 0.46
C PHE A 409 3.83 -1.06 -0.43
N GLY A 410 4.53 -0.65 -1.49
CA GLY A 410 5.13 -1.51 -2.52
C GLY A 410 4.36 -1.48 -3.85
N GLY A 411 3.04 -1.29 -3.84
CA GLY A 411 2.23 -1.36 -5.06
C GLY A 411 2.46 -0.21 -6.06
N LYS A 412 3.21 0.83 -5.67
CA LYS A 412 3.64 1.92 -6.55
C LYS A 412 5.15 1.87 -6.85
N GLU A 413 5.82 0.77 -6.57
CA GLU A 413 7.22 0.51 -6.89
C GLU A 413 7.41 0.09 -8.36
N ASP A 414 6.54 -0.80 -8.84
CA ASP A 414 6.46 -1.21 -10.24
C ASP A 414 5.83 -0.09 -11.11
N MET A 415 6.18 -0.04 -12.40
CA MET A 415 5.54 0.86 -13.36
C MET A 415 4.22 0.25 -13.82
N ILE A 416 3.15 1.03 -13.95
CA ILE A 416 1.81 0.51 -14.25
C ILE A 416 1.15 1.24 -15.43
N TYR A 417 1.27 2.57 -15.49
CA TYR A 417 0.54 3.40 -16.46
C TYR A 417 1.35 4.59 -17.01
N GLN A 418 2.54 4.82 -16.46
CA GLN A 418 3.39 5.95 -16.78
C GLN A 418 3.82 5.95 -18.26
N GLY A 419 4.02 4.77 -18.85
CA GLY A 419 4.28 4.61 -20.29
C GLY A 419 3.13 5.14 -21.15
N MET A 420 1.88 4.76 -20.85
CA MET A 420 0.70 5.26 -21.56
C MET A 420 0.57 6.78 -21.47
N LEU A 421 0.76 7.34 -20.26
CA LEU A 421 0.73 8.78 -20.02
C LEU A 421 1.78 9.53 -20.85
N ALA A 422 3.01 9.03 -20.87
CA ALA A 422 4.10 9.64 -21.62
C ALA A 422 3.83 9.64 -23.14
N LEU A 423 3.34 8.51 -23.68
CA LEU A 423 2.95 8.40 -25.09
C LEU A 423 1.82 9.37 -25.45
N ALA A 424 0.82 9.49 -24.59
CA ALA A 424 -0.28 10.43 -24.78
C ALA A 424 0.16 11.89 -24.78
N ALA A 425 1.05 12.27 -23.86
CA ALA A 425 1.62 13.61 -23.81
C ALA A 425 2.42 13.93 -25.07
N ILE A 426 3.20 12.95 -25.59
CA ILE A 426 3.94 13.12 -26.85
C ILE A 426 2.99 13.31 -28.03
N LYS A 427 1.98 12.42 -28.15
CA LYS A 427 1.09 12.38 -29.30
C LYS A 427 0.18 13.61 -29.39
N THR A 428 -0.32 14.08 -28.24
CA THR A 428 -1.24 15.23 -28.18
C THR A 428 -0.52 16.58 -28.06
N ARG A 429 0.74 16.59 -27.61
CA ARG A 429 1.50 17.80 -27.26
C ARG A 429 0.80 18.68 -26.23
N ARG A 430 -0.08 18.08 -25.42
CA ARG A 430 -0.85 18.73 -24.34
C ARG A 430 -0.62 17.96 -23.04
N PRO A 431 -0.78 18.60 -21.88
CA PRO A 431 -0.77 17.86 -20.63
C PRO A 431 -1.89 16.82 -20.60
N VAL A 432 -1.62 15.61 -20.10
CA VAL A 432 -2.58 14.51 -20.00
C VAL A 432 -2.60 13.99 -18.58
N LYS A 433 -3.80 13.88 -18.00
CA LYS A 433 -4.04 13.31 -16.68
C LYS A 433 -4.75 11.95 -16.79
N LEU A 434 -4.31 11.00 -15.98
CA LEU A 434 -4.96 9.71 -15.77
C LEU A 434 -5.16 9.53 -14.27
N VAL A 435 -6.37 9.16 -13.87
CA VAL A 435 -6.74 8.83 -12.49
C VAL A 435 -7.57 7.56 -12.55
N PHE A 436 -7.14 6.52 -11.87
CA PHE A 436 -7.89 5.27 -11.78
C PHE A 436 -9.06 5.43 -10.83
N THR A 437 -10.16 4.74 -11.13
CA THR A 437 -11.17 4.44 -10.12
C THR A 437 -10.62 3.42 -9.11
N ARG A 438 -11.33 3.21 -7.99
CA ARG A 438 -10.94 2.19 -7.03
C ARG A 438 -11.02 0.79 -7.66
N GLU A 439 -12.05 0.52 -8.44
CA GLU A 439 -12.25 -0.76 -9.12
C GLU A 439 -11.11 -1.05 -10.09
N GLU A 440 -10.68 -0.04 -10.87
CA GLU A 440 -9.53 -0.16 -11.75
C GLU A 440 -8.25 -0.44 -10.96
N SER A 441 -8.02 0.31 -9.86
CA SER A 441 -6.89 0.10 -8.96
C SER A 441 -6.84 -1.35 -8.45
N LEU A 442 -7.95 -1.85 -7.88
CA LEU A 442 -8.06 -3.22 -7.36
C LEU A 442 -7.83 -4.28 -8.44
N ALA A 443 -8.31 -4.04 -9.67
CA ALA A 443 -8.20 -5.00 -10.75
C ALA A 443 -6.76 -5.15 -11.30
N VAL A 444 -5.95 -4.09 -11.25
CA VAL A 444 -4.68 -4.03 -12.01
C VAL A 444 -3.44 -3.73 -11.20
N SER A 445 -3.57 -3.22 -9.97
CA SER A 445 -2.42 -3.05 -9.09
C SER A 445 -1.79 -4.40 -8.79
N ALA A 446 -0.49 -4.40 -8.52
CA ALA A 446 0.20 -5.60 -8.05
C ALA A 446 -0.49 -6.16 -6.80
N LYS A 447 -0.45 -7.49 -6.62
CA LYS A 447 -0.88 -8.13 -5.36
C LYS A 447 0.33 -8.61 -4.57
N ARG A 448 0.17 -8.81 -3.26
CA ARG A 448 1.09 -9.68 -2.52
C ARG A 448 0.96 -11.09 -3.09
N HIS A 449 2.08 -11.72 -3.40
CA HIS A 449 2.15 -13.12 -3.82
C HIS A 449 1.46 -14.07 -2.83
N PRO A 450 0.45 -14.84 -3.29
CA PRO A 450 0.06 -16.10 -2.65
C PRO A 450 1.24 -17.07 -2.63
N PHE A 451 1.46 -17.74 -1.50
CA PHE A 451 2.47 -18.80 -1.36
C PHE A 451 1.82 -20.10 -0.92
N THR A 452 2.30 -21.22 -1.47
CA THR A 452 2.22 -22.56 -0.86
C THR A 452 3.60 -22.92 -0.35
N ILE A 453 3.72 -23.22 0.94
CA ILE A 453 4.99 -23.48 1.62
C ILE A 453 4.94 -24.86 2.24
N ARG A 454 5.67 -25.81 1.66
CA ARG A 454 5.88 -27.15 2.22
C ARG A 454 7.11 -27.07 3.11
N TYR A 455 6.93 -27.30 4.41
CA TYR A 455 7.97 -27.05 5.39
C TYR A 455 8.23 -28.26 6.27
N ARG A 456 9.50 -28.65 6.39
CA ARG A 456 9.99 -29.69 7.29
C ARG A 456 11.02 -29.10 8.26
N MET A 457 10.85 -29.36 9.55
CA MET A 457 11.74 -28.88 10.61
C MET A 457 12.18 -30.04 11.51
N GLY A 458 13.49 -30.27 11.59
CA GLY A 458 14.09 -31.25 12.49
C GLY A 458 14.52 -30.57 13.79
N VAL A 459 14.07 -31.09 14.93
CA VAL A 459 14.33 -30.54 16.25
C VAL A 459 14.76 -31.61 17.24
N MET A 460 15.58 -31.20 18.21
CA MET A 460 15.98 -32.03 19.35
C MET A 460 14.94 -31.96 20.48
N LYS A 461 14.98 -32.92 21.41
CA LYS A 461 14.17 -32.90 22.65
C LYS A 461 14.38 -31.65 23.51
N ASP A 462 15.55 -31.03 23.43
CA ASP A 462 15.89 -29.78 24.13
C ASP A 462 15.43 -28.52 23.38
N GLY A 463 14.68 -28.67 22.28
CA GLY A 463 14.13 -27.56 21.50
C GLY A 463 15.08 -26.98 20.44
N ARG A 464 16.35 -27.41 20.36
CA ARG A 464 17.25 -26.93 19.30
C ARG A 464 16.82 -27.39 17.92
N ILE A 465 16.80 -26.47 16.96
CA ILE A 465 16.55 -26.74 15.54
C ILE A 465 17.85 -27.20 14.88
N VAL A 466 17.83 -28.39 14.28
CA VAL A 466 19.01 -29.00 13.64
C VAL A 466 18.87 -29.10 12.12
N ALA A 467 17.65 -29.07 11.58
CA ALA A 467 17.40 -29.08 10.14
C ALA A 467 16.16 -28.25 9.77
N SER A 468 16.21 -27.60 8.61
CA SER A 468 15.10 -26.85 8.03
C SER A 468 15.10 -27.05 6.51
N GLU A 469 14.04 -27.69 5.98
CA GLU A 469 13.79 -27.79 4.53
C GLU A 469 12.49 -27.04 4.19
N MET A 470 12.60 -25.94 3.46
CA MET A 470 11.47 -25.11 3.04
C MET A 470 11.36 -25.03 1.52
N LYS A 471 10.24 -25.51 0.98
CA LYS A 471 9.90 -25.43 -0.45
C LYS A 471 8.71 -24.48 -0.60
N MET A 472 8.96 -23.31 -1.19
CA MET A 472 7.97 -22.26 -1.41
C MET A 472 7.67 -22.15 -2.90
N LEU A 473 6.39 -22.23 -3.24
CA LEU A 473 5.86 -21.94 -4.56
C LEU A 473 4.94 -20.74 -4.48
N ALA A 474 5.25 -19.71 -5.25
CA ALA A 474 4.55 -18.44 -5.27
C ALA A 474 3.89 -18.18 -6.62
N ASP A 475 2.67 -17.65 -6.57
CA ASP A 475 1.98 -17.14 -7.75
C ASP A 475 2.51 -15.75 -8.12
N GLY A 476 3.26 -15.65 -9.21
CA GLY A 476 3.77 -14.40 -9.76
C GLY A 476 2.75 -13.63 -10.59
N GLY A 477 1.64 -14.26 -10.99
CA GLY A 477 0.68 -13.69 -11.93
C GLY A 477 1.25 -13.53 -13.34
N ALA A 478 0.58 -12.71 -14.17
CA ALA A 478 0.84 -12.66 -15.60
C ALA A 478 2.18 -12.00 -16.01
N TYR A 479 2.80 -11.24 -15.13
CA TYR A 479 4.03 -10.50 -15.39
C TYR A 479 4.93 -10.55 -14.15
N ALA A 480 6.25 -10.61 -14.34
CA ALA A 480 7.15 -10.89 -13.23
C ALA A 480 7.18 -9.78 -12.18
N MET A 481 7.05 -8.52 -12.60
CA MET A 481 7.17 -7.36 -11.71
C MET A 481 8.38 -7.52 -10.77
N SER A 482 8.18 -7.37 -9.47
CA SER A 482 9.20 -7.55 -8.44
C SER A 482 9.37 -9.00 -7.93
N SER A 483 8.69 -10.00 -8.53
CA SER A 483 8.74 -11.41 -8.11
C SER A 483 10.16 -11.96 -7.90
N PRO A 484 11.16 -11.69 -8.77
CA PRO A 484 12.51 -12.19 -8.56
C PRO A 484 13.15 -11.74 -7.24
N ALA A 485 12.92 -10.49 -6.84
CA ALA A 485 13.45 -9.97 -5.59
C ALA A 485 12.64 -10.47 -4.38
N VAL A 486 11.32 -10.64 -4.53
CA VAL A 486 10.47 -11.23 -3.48
C VAL A 486 10.93 -12.66 -3.16
N MET A 487 11.23 -13.49 -4.17
CA MET A 487 11.77 -14.85 -3.96
C MET A 487 13.13 -14.83 -3.27
N ASN A 488 14.00 -13.88 -3.64
CA ASN A 488 15.28 -13.72 -2.95
C ASN A 488 15.07 -13.41 -1.47
N LYS A 489 14.22 -12.42 -1.13
CA LYS A 489 13.99 -12.02 0.25
C LYS A 489 13.31 -13.11 1.07
N ALA A 490 12.28 -13.77 0.52
CA ALA A 490 11.63 -14.92 1.14
C ALA A 490 12.62 -16.06 1.42
N SER A 491 13.53 -16.35 0.48
CA SER A 491 14.53 -17.40 0.70
C SER A 491 15.49 -17.06 1.84
N ILE A 492 16.00 -15.82 1.89
CA ILE A 492 17.00 -15.36 2.87
C ILE A 492 16.43 -15.35 4.30
N LEU A 493 15.19 -14.89 4.45
CA LEU A 493 14.55 -14.69 5.75
C LEU A 493 13.66 -15.87 6.17
N GLY A 494 13.39 -16.81 5.26
CA GLY A 494 12.40 -17.86 5.47
C GLY A 494 12.64 -18.76 6.67
N PRO A 495 13.86 -19.27 6.90
CA PRO A 495 14.17 -20.05 8.10
C PRO A 495 14.06 -19.27 9.43
N GLY A 496 13.71 -17.99 9.39
CA GLY A 496 13.56 -17.12 10.54
C GLY A 496 14.91 -16.63 11.08
N PRO A 497 14.92 -15.79 12.14
CA PRO A 497 16.14 -15.26 12.73
C PRO A 497 16.77 -16.25 13.73
N TYR A 498 16.86 -17.53 13.35
CA TYR A 498 17.29 -18.64 14.21
C TYR A 498 18.63 -19.23 13.77
N ARG A 499 19.37 -19.84 14.70
CA ARG A 499 20.60 -20.58 14.42
C ARG A 499 20.25 -21.99 13.96
N ILE A 500 20.26 -22.20 12.65
CA ILE A 500 20.02 -23.52 12.06
C ILE A 500 21.28 -23.98 11.33
N PRO A 501 21.86 -25.14 11.70
CA PRO A 501 23.10 -25.63 11.11
C PRO A 501 22.90 -26.18 9.70
N ASN A 502 21.74 -26.81 9.43
CA ASN A 502 21.44 -27.44 8.15
C ASN A 502 20.16 -26.85 7.54
N VAL A 503 20.29 -26.18 6.39
CA VAL A 503 19.22 -25.43 5.74
C VAL A 503 19.16 -25.74 4.25
N TRP A 504 17.96 -26.05 3.80
CA TRP A 504 17.59 -26.21 2.40
C TRP A 504 16.37 -25.34 2.09
N VAL A 505 16.54 -24.32 1.24
CA VAL A 505 15.42 -23.48 0.80
C VAL A 505 15.31 -23.44 -0.71
N ASP A 506 14.13 -23.75 -1.23
CA ASP A 506 13.74 -23.50 -2.63
C ASP A 506 12.59 -22.49 -2.63
N ALA A 507 12.82 -21.30 -3.19
CA ALA A 507 11.78 -20.29 -3.42
C ALA A 507 11.55 -20.14 -4.91
N ILE A 508 10.36 -20.50 -5.38
CA ILE A 508 9.99 -20.52 -6.79
C ILE A 508 8.81 -19.56 -7.00
N ALA A 509 8.94 -18.64 -7.96
CA ALA A 509 7.83 -17.87 -8.50
C ALA A 509 7.56 -18.30 -9.94
N VAL A 510 6.27 -18.46 -10.27
CA VAL A 510 5.82 -18.88 -11.60
C VAL A 510 4.85 -17.87 -12.20
N TYR A 511 4.79 -17.84 -13.53
CA TYR A 511 3.81 -17.09 -14.29
C TYR A 511 2.46 -17.82 -14.30
N THR A 512 1.38 -17.08 -14.05
CA THR A 512 -0.02 -17.55 -14.16
C THR A 512 -0.87 -16.47 -14.81
N ASN A 513 -2.11 -16.76 -15.21
CA ASN A 513 -3.04 -15.75 -15.75
C ASN A 513 -3.78 -14.94 -14.66
N ASN A 514 -3.37 -15.07 -13.40
CA ASN A 514 -3.84 -14.21 -12.32
C ASN A 514 -3.27 -12.79 -12.44
N THR A 515 -3.89 -11.82 -11.75
CA THR A 515 -3.35 -10.46 -11.64
C THR A 515 -1.89 -10.51 -11.19
N PRO A 516 -0.97 -9.77 -11.83
CA PRO A 516 0.44 -9.76 -11.46
C PRO A 516 0.68 -9.54 -9.96
N SER A 517 1.58 -10.32 -9.39
CA SER A 517 2.04 -10.14 -8.01
C SER A 517 3.38 -9.39 -8.00
N GLY A 518 3.54 -8.49 -7.03
CA GLY A 518 4.68 -7.60 -6.97
C GLY A 518 5.04 -7.21 -5.55
N ALA A 519 5.67 -6.05 -5.40
CA ALA A 519 6.13 -5.58 -4.11
C ALA A 519 4.97 -5.32 -3.14
N PHE A 520 5.00 -5.89 -1.94
CA PHE A 520 4.16 -5.48 -0.81
C PHE A 520 5.04 -5.44 0.44
N ARG A 521 4.92 -4.41 1.28
CA ARG A 521 5.61 -4.26 2.60
C ARG A 521 5.86 -5.61 3.31
N SER A 522 7.11 -5.85 3.74
CA SER A 522 7.70 -7.14 4.18
C SER A 522 8.31 -8.00 3.05
N PHE A 523 7.77 -7.89 1.83
CA PHE A 523 8.44 -8.28 0.59
C PHE A 523 8.91 -9.75 0.58
N GLY A 524 7.97 -10.69 0.72
CA GLY A 524 8.24 -12.14 0.74
C GLY A 524 8.52 -12.71 2.13
N ALA A 525 9.09 -11.91 3.04
CA ALA A 525 9.43 -12.38 4.39
C ALA A 525 8.19 -12.80 5.20
N PHE A 526 7.11 -12.01 5.16
CA PHE A 526 5.86 -12.33 5.87
C PHE A 526 5.32 -13.73 5.54
N GLN A 527 5.33 -14.11 4.26
CA GLN A 527 4.80 -15.42 3.85
C GLN A 527 5.62 -16.56 4.46
N SER A 528 6.94 -16.47 4.40
CA SER A 528 7.84 -17.50 4.93
C SER A 528 7.92 -17.50 6.46
N GLU A 529 7.90 -16.32 7.08
CA GLU A 529 7.90 -16.17 8.55
C GLU A 529 6.58 -16.65 9.16
N PHE A 530 5.44 -16.48 8.48
CA PHE A 530 4.18 -17.09 8.91
C PHE A 530 4.31 -18.61 9.05
N ALA A 531 4.92 -19.29 8.06
CA ALA A 531 5.16 -20.73 8.13
C ALA A 531 6.15 -21.11 9.25
N THR A 532 7.26 -20.37 9.37
CA THR A 532 8.27 -20.65 10.39
C THR A 532 7.75 -20.44 11.81
N GLU A 533 7.08 -19.33 12.08
CA GLU A 533 6.56 -19.02 13.41
C GLU A 533 5.39 -19.92 13.80
N ALA A 534 4.52 -20.29 12.85
CA ALA A 534 3.46 -21.26 13.09
C ALA A 534 4.02 -22.66 13.38
N MET A 535 5.03 -23.11 12.63
CA MET A 535 5.73 -24.38 12.87
C MET A 535 6.38 -24.40 14.26
N LEU A 536 7.01 -23.31 14.70
CA LEU A 536 7.60 -23.23 16.04
C LEU A 536 6.58 -23.36 17.16
N ASP A 537 5.38 -22.81 16.99
CA ASP A 537 4.32 -22.99 17.99
C ASP A 537 3.82 -24.45 18.04
N GLN A 538 3.75 -25.15 16.89
CA GLN A 538 3.46 -26.59 16.86
C GLN A 538 4.56 -27.41 17.55
N VAL A 539 5.83 -27.05 17.36
CA VAL A 539 6.97 -27.68 18.05
C VAL A 539 6.90 -27.44 19.55
N ALA A 540 6.62 -26.20 19.98
CA ALA A 540 6.49 -25.83 21.39
C ALA A 540 5.40 -26.64 22.08
N GLU A 541 4.25 -26.82 21.42
CA GLU A 541 3.16 -27.67 21.91
C GLU A 541 3.61 -29.11 22.12
N HIS A 542 4.24 -29.73 21.11
CA HIS A 542 4.68 -31.12 21.17
C HIS A 542 5.73 -31.36 22.25
N LEU A 543 6.73 -30.47 22.33
CA LEU A 543 7.80 -30.57 23.32
C LEU A 543 7.35 -30.16 24.73
N LYS A 544 6.12 -29.65 24.88
CA LYS A 544 5.62 -29.05 26.12
C LYS A 544 6.57 -27.97 26.64
N MET A 545 7.07 -27.15 25.71
CA MET A 545 8.00 -26.05 25.96
C MET A 545 7.26 -24.73 25.83
N ASP A 546 7.65 -23.75 26.64
CA ASP A 546 7.15 -22.38 26.46
C ASP A 546 7.61 -21.83 25.08
N PRO A 547 6.73 -21.21 24.29
CA PRO A 547 7.05 -20.78 22.93
C PRO A 547 8.04 -19.60 22.88
N ILE A 548 8.18 -18.81 23.96
CA ILE A 548 9.24 -17.80 24.08
C ILE A 548 10.58 -18.49 24.37
N GLU A 549 10.61 -19.47 25.28
CA GLU A 549 11.83 -20.23 25.56
C GLU A 549 12.35 -20.99 24.33
N LEU A 550 11.47 -21.64 23.57
CA LEU A 550 11.86 -22.31 22.32
C LEU A 550 12.55 -21.34 21.34
N ARG A 551 12.03 -20.11 21.22
CA ARG A 551 12.64 -19.05 20.40
C ARG A 551 13.97 -18.59 20.98
N ARG A 552 14.09 -18.45 22.31
CA ARG A 552 15.34 -18.08 23.00
C ARG A 552 16.47 -19.10 22.78
N VAL A 553 16.15 -20.39 22.86
CA VAL A 553 17.09 -21.50 22.60
C VAL A 553 17.70 -21.37 21.20
N ASN A 554 16.89 -21.00 20.22
CA ASN A 554 17.27 -20.97 18.80
C ASN A 554 17.69 -19.59 18.28
N ALA A 555 17.39 -18.49 18.99
CA ALA A 555 17.61 -17.12 18.54
C ALA A 555 19.04 -16.89 18.02
N MET A 556 19.21 -16.22 16.88
CA MET A 556 20.53 -15.79 16.40
C MET A 556 21.23 -14.89 17.44
N ARG A 557 22.56 -14.97 17.50
CA ARG A 557 23.42 -14.22 18.43
C ARG A 557 24.59 -13.60 17.67
N ASP A 558 25.23 -12.61 18.28
CA ASP A 558 26.46 -12.04 17.75
C ASP A 558 27.51 -13.12 17.48
N GLY A 559 28.21 -12.99 16.36
CA GLY A 559 29.20 -13.97 15.91
C GLY A 559 28.62 -15.17 15.15
N ALA A 560 27.29 -15.30 15.03
CA ALA A 560 26.68 -16.34 14.19
C ALA A 560 26.78 -16.01 12.70
N ASN A 561 26.88 -17.05 11.87
CA ASN A 561 26.72 -16.94 10.42
C ASN A 561 25.23 -17.05 10.03
N THR A 562 24.80 -16.22 9.07
CA THR A 562 23.46 -16.30 8.51
C THR A 562 23.26 -17.57 7.68
N HIS A 563 22.03 -17.84 7.24
CA HIS A 563 21.71 -18.96 6.33
C HIS A 563 22.45 -18.88 4.99
N THR A 564 22.78 -17.65 4.54
CA THR A 564 23.55 -17.40 3.33
C THR A 564 25.05 -17.33 3.56
N GLN A 565 25.55 -17.74 4.74
CA GLN A 565 26.96 -17.65 5.13
C GLN A 565 27.53 -16.23 5.05
N GLN A 566 26.70 -15.21 5.28
CA GLN A 566 27.23 -13.87 5.51
C GLN A 566 27.95 -13.88 6.85
N ASP A 567 29.22 -13.47 6.83
CA ASP A 567 30.10 -13.53 8.00
C ASP A 567 29.65 -12.59 9.11
N ILE A 568 29.66 -13.12 10.34
CA ILE A 568 29.67 -12.41 11.62
C ILE A 568 28.60 -11.31 11.69
N VAL A 569 27.37 -11.71 12.02
CA VAL A 569 26.35 -10.73 12.40
C VAL A 569 26.78 -10.05 13.70
N ARG A 570 26.76 -8.72 13.71
CA ARG A 570 27.02 -7.87 14.88
C ARG A 570 25.74 -7.15 15.26
N SER A 571 25.56 -6.86 16.54
CA SER A 571 24.41 -6.13 17.08
C SER A 571 23.06 -6.84 16.91
N VAL A 572 23.02 -8.16 17.11
CA VAL A 572 21.78 -8.93 17.09
C VAL A 572 20.90 -8.58 18.29
N ALA A 573 19.76 -7.93 18.03
CA ALA A 573 18.84 -7.47 19.08
C ALA A 573 17.68 -8.45 19.38
N LEU A 574 17.61 -9.61 18.73
CA LEU A 574 16.44 -10.50 18.81
C LEU A 574 16.06 -10.86 20.25
N LEU A 575 17.02 -11.28 21.07
CA LEU A 575 16.75 -11.62 22.48
C LEU A 575 16.27 -10.42 23.28
N LYS A 576 16.88 -9.24 23.09
CA LYS A 576 16.42 -7.99 23.72
C LYS A 576 14.97 -7.66 23.33
N CYS A 577 14.61 -7.89 22.07
CA CYS A 577 13.24 -7.71 21.58
C CYS A 577 12.27 -8.73 22.18
N ILE A 578 12.65 -10.00 22.28
CA ILE A 578 11.86 -11.04 22.92
C ILE A 578 11.61 -10.69 24.39
N ASP A 579 12.66 -10.31 25.12
CA ASP A 579 12.58 -9.98 26.54
C ASP A 579 11.68 -8.75 26.78
N GLY A 580 11.88 -7.68 25.99
CA GLY A 580 11.05 -6.49 26.07
C GLY A 580 9.60 -6.73 25.68
N ALA A 581 9.35 -7.59 24.68
CA ALA A 581 7.98 -7.97 24.28
C ALA A 581 7.31 -8.83 25.37
N ALA A 582 8.04 -9.77 25.97
CA ALA A 582 7.53 -10.60 27.07
C ALA A 582 7.17 -9.74 28.28
N GLU A 583 8.03 -8.80 28.66
CA GLU A 583 7.77 -7.85 29.76
C GLU A 583 6.55 -6.98 29.45
N ALA A 584 6.51 -6.36 28.27
CA ALA A 584 5.42 -5.47 27.85
C ALA A 584 4.06 -6.20 27.76
N ALA A 585 4.07 -7.46 27.33
CA ALA A 585 2.88 -8.31 27.26
C ALA A 585 2.52 -8.96 28.61
N GLN A 586 3.31 -8.73 29.67
CA GLN A 586 3.19 -9.41 30.96
C GLN A 586 3.12 -10.93 30.79
N TRP A 587 4.03 -11.47 29.97
CA TRP A 587 4.01 -12.87 29.58
C TRP A 587 4.18 -13.80 30.78
N GLU A 588 3.20 -14.67 30.97
CA GLU A 588 3.28 -15.76 31.94
C GLU A 588 3.85 -17.01 31.26
N PRO A 589 5.04 -17.51 31.67
CA PRO A 589 5.65 -18.69 31.06
C PRO A 589 4.73 -19.91 31.15
N GLY A 590 4.60 -20.67 30.07
CA GLY A 590 3.76 -21.87 30.06
C GLY A 590 3.61 -22.53 28.68
N VAL A 591 3.09 -23.75 28.69
CA VAL A 591 2.86 -24.55 27.48
C VAL A 591 1.61 -24.05 26.74
N PRO A 592 1.62 -23.96 25.40
CA PRO A 592 0.43 -23.61 24.64
C PRO A 592 -0.72 -24.62 24.88
N HIS A 593 -1.93 -24.13 25.16
CA HIS A 593 -3.12 -24.98 25.36
C HIS A 593 -3.96 -25.07 24.08
N ARG A 594 -3.90 -26.18 23.35
CA ARG A 594 -4.65 -26.38 22.10
C ARG A 594 -6.17 -26.41 22.28
N GLU A 595 -6.67 -26.81 23.45
CA GLU A 595 -8.11 -26.79 23.77
C GLU A 595 -8.70 -25.36 23.81
N ALA A 596 -7.84 -24.33 23.84
CA ALA A 596 -8.19 -22.92 23.71
C ALA A 596 -8.53 -22.48 22.28
N LEU A 597 -8.05 -23.24 21.27
CA LEU A 597 -8.06 -22.82 19.88
C LEU A 597 -9.38 -23.26 19.20
N GLY A 598 -10.19 -22.27 18.83
CA GLY A 598 -11.45 -22.43 18.10
C GLY A 598 -11.98 -21.06 17.64
N GLN A 599 -13.16 -21.01 16.99
CA GLN A 599 -13.77 -19.73 16.57
C GLN A 599 -14.13 -18.81 17.74
N GLN A 600 -14.18 -19.35 18.96
CA GLN A 600 -14.40 -18.61 20.20
C GLN A 600 -13.27 -18.95 21.18
N ARG A 601 -12.81 -17.96 21.94
CA ARG A 601 -11.89 -18.15 23.08
C ARG A 601 -12.61 -18.96 24.16
N ARG A 602 -12.47 -20.29 24.13
CA ARG A 602 -13.06 -21.22 25.11
C ARG A 602 -12.15 -21.46 26.31
N ASP A 603 -10.95 -20.90 26.27
CA ASP A 603 -9.96 -20.93 27.33
C ASP A 603 -10.21 -19.93 28.44
N LEU A 604 -10.98 -18.85 28.19
CA LEU A 604 -11.27 -17.87 29.24
C LEU A 604 -11.96 -18.54 30.44
N GLY A 605 -11.21 -18.73 31.53
CA GLY A 605 -11.66 -19.42 32.76
C GLY A 605 -10.99 -20.77 33.05
N LEU A 606 -10.17 -21.32 32.15
CA LEU A 606 -9.35 -22.49 32.44
C LEU A 606 -8.12 -22.10 33.29
N ALA A 607 -7.65 -23.01 34.15
CA ALA A 607 -6.42 -22.79 34.91
C ALA A 607 -5.22 -22.65 33.95
N GLY A 608 -4.50 -21.53 34.03
CA GLY A 608 -3.40 -21.21 33.11
C GLY A 608 -3.81 -20.50 31.81
N ALA A 609 -5.09 -20.18 31.62
CA ALA A 609 -5.54 -19.41 30.47
C ALA A 609 -5.16 -17.93 30.58
N ARG A 610 -4.55 -17.40 29.52
CA ARG A 610 -4.10 -16.01 29.47
C ARG A 610 -5.26 -15.09 29.10
N ALA A 611 -5.34 -13.91 29.74
CA ALA A 611 -6.25 -12.86 29.28
C ALA A 611 -6.00 -12.55 27.79
N PRO A 612 -7.02 -12.12 27.02
CA PRO A 612 -6.78 -11.63 25.66
C PRO A 612 -5.73 -10.53 25.71
N CYS A 613 -4.65 -10.71 24.95
CA CYS A 613 -3.74 -9.61 24.69
C CYS A 613 -4.52 -8.60 23.87
N GLU A 614 -5.02 -7.54 24.51
CA GLU A 614 -5.56 -6.39 23.79
C GLU A 614 -4.38 -5.73 23.10
N LEU A 615 -4.20 -6.01 21.80
CA LEU A 615 -3.30 -5.27 20.93
C LEU A 615 -3.88 -3.87 20.70
N GLY A 616 -3.82 -3.04 21.73
CA GLY A 616 -3.86 -1.60 21.64
C GLY A 616 -2.45 -1.08 21.96
N ALA A 617 -1.93 -0.14 21.18
CA ALA A 617 -0.64 0.52 21.46
C ALA A 617 -0.61 1.30 22.80
N ARG A 618 -1.69 1.22 23.59
CA ARG A 618 -1.72 1.64 24.99
C ARG A 618 -1.33 0.44 25.83
N LEU A 619 -0.03 0.14 25.86
CA LEU A 619 0.51 -0.50 27.07
C LEU A 619 0.00 0.36 28.24
N PRO A 620 -0.58 -0.23 29.30
CA PRO A 620 -0.90 0.55 30.48
C PRO A 620 0.35 1.34 30.83
N LYS A 621 0.20 2.65 31.06
CA LYS A 621 1.31 3.46 31.53
C LYS A 621 1.82 2.77 32.78
N HIS A 622 2.86 1.96 32.66
CA HIS A 622 3.73 1.71 33.78
C HIS A 622 4.08 3.11 34.25
N GLU A 623 3.69 3.43 35.49
CA GLU A 623 4.17 4.61 36.19
C GLU A 623 5.64 4.71 35.83
N ALA A 624 5.99 5.76 35.09
CA ALA A 624 7.34 5.95 34.62
C ALA A 624 8.20 5.88 35.87
N ARG A 625 8.89 4.75 36.08
CA ARG A 625 10.01 4.71 37.01
C ARG A 625 10.91 5.82 36.51
N ALA A 626 11.07 6.83 37.35
CA ALA A 626 11.94 7.96 37.13
C ALA A 626 13.37 7.45 36.95
N ALA A 627 13.70 6.97 35.75
CA ALA A 627 15.05 6.76 35.30
C ALA A 627 15.43 8.04 34.57
N GLY A 628 16.02 8.97 35.33
CA GLY A 628 16.67 10.15 34.79
C GLY A 628 17.81 9.77 33.82
N PRO A 629 18.41 10.76 33.14
CA PRO A 629 19.38 10.56 32.07
C PRO A 629 20.77 10.16 32.61
N GLN A 630 20.90 8.98 33.22
CA GLN A 630 22.19 8.45 33.70
C GLN A 630 22.69 7.19 32.96
N VAL A 631 21.89 6.57 32.08
CA VAL A 631 22.32 5.32 31.41
C VAL A 631 23.10 5.55 30.11
N GLN A 632 23.09 6.77 29.53
CA GLN A 632 23.81 7.05 28.29
C GLN A 632 25.29 7.47 28.45
N GLN A 633 25.77 7.77 29.67
CA GLN A 633 27.18 8.16 29.86
C GLN A 633 28.13 6.99 30.09
N GLN A 634 27.66 5.79 30.43
CA GLN A 634 28.55 4.64 30.66
C GLN A 634 28.98 3.90 29.38
N GLN A 635 28.28 4.05 28.25
CA GLN A 635 28.69 3.40 26.99
C GLN A 635 29.65 4.23 26.12
N ALA A 636 29.89 5.50 26.47
CA ALA A 636 30.82 6.36 25.74
C ALA A 636 32.27 6.29 26.28
N GLN A 637 32.52 5.65 27.42
CA GLN A 637 33.87 5.53 28.01
C GLN A 637 34.58 4.19 27.76
N GLU A 638 33.93 3.21 27.12
CA GLU A 638 34.56 1.90 26.80
C GLU A 638 34.97 1.76 25.31
N VAL A 639 34.96 2.85 24.54
CA VAL A 639 35.44 2.86 23.13
C VAL A 639 36.79 3.61 22.98
N GLU A 640 37.36 4.10 24.07
CA GLU A 640 38.77 4.51 24.13
C GLU A 640 39.52 3.66 25.17
N GLN A 641 39.73 2.37 24.86
CA GLN A 641 40.87 1.57 25.31
C GLN A 641 41.08 0.34 24.42
#